data_AF-A0A9R1DJE1-F1
#
_entry.id   AF-A0A9R1DJE1-F1
#
_cell.length_a   1.000
_cell.length_b   1.000
_cell.length_c   1.000
_cell.angle_alpha   90.00
_cell.angle_beta   90.00
_cell.angle_gamma   90.00
#
_symmetry.space_group_name_H-M   'P 1'
#
loop_
_entity.id
_entity.type
_entity.pdbx_description
1 polymer ?
#
loop_
_entity_poly.entity_id
_entity_poly.type
_entity_poly.pdbx_seq_one_letter_code
_entity_poly.pdbx_strand_id
1 'polypeptide(L)'
;MGSVAAAVQEDSPSSKSPELEAAFLERCAASGDAAYGELRELLSRLHDPATRQEARVFLTGLRRRSCSDPGGEEGFFRRYGFCVRELLLHDSRCGLPITTLSSGFQQRKKLTMMEIPSIFIPEDWSFTFYEGLNRHPDSIFRDKTVAELGCGNGWISIALAEKWCPSKVYGLDINPRAIKIAWINLYLNALDDDGLPIYDAEGKTLLDRVEFYESDLLSYCRDNKIELDRIVGCIPQILNPNPEAMSKIVTENSSEEFLYSLSNYCALQGFVEDQFGLGLIARAVEEGISVIKPSGLMVFNMGGRPGQGVCERLFLRRGFRINKLWQTKIMQAADTDISALVEIEKNSRHRFEFFMDLVGDQPVCARTAWAYMKSGGRISHALSVYSCQLRQPNQVKKIFEFLKDGFHEVSSSLDLSFDDDSVADEKIPFLAYLASFLQENTSNPCEPPAGCLNFRNLVAGFMKSYHHIPLTPDNVVVFPSRAVAIENALRLFSPGLAIVDEHLTRHLPKQWLTSLAIEESNHAKDTVTVIEAPRQSDLLIELIRKLKPQVVVTGMAQFEAITSAAFVNLLSVTKDVGSRLLLDISEHLELSSLPSSNGVLKYLAGKTLPSHAAILCGLVKNQVYSDLEVAFAISEDPTVYKALSQTIELLEGHTSVISQHYYGCLFHELLAFQIGDRHPQQEREPAEVISKEMIGFSNSAMSTLEGAEFFVPGSKESGVIHMDLDRSFLPVPSAVNASIFESFVRQNITDSETDVRSSIQQLVKDSYGFSADSCSEIIYGNTCLALFNKLVLCCMQEQGTLLFPLGTNGHYVNAAKFVNATTLTIPTKADSGFKIEPSVLADALEKVSQPWVYISGPTINPTGFLYSDDDIAELLSVCAKYGARVVIDTSSSGLEFQAAGCSQWNLEKCLSNVKSSKPSFSVVLLGELSFELTTAGLDFGFLIMSDSSLVDTFYSFPSLSRPHSTLKYTFRKLLGLKNQKDQHFSDLIVEQKETLKNRANQLIKTLESCGWDAAGCHGGISMLAKPTAYIGKSLKVDGFEGKLDSHNIREALLKSTGLCISSSAWTGVPDYCRFSFALDSGEFDRAMECITRFKELVLGGSAKVNGSN
;
A
#
# COMPACT_ATOMS: atom_id res chain seq x y z
N MET A 1 35.56 -19.02 -85.79
CA MET A 1 34.43 -19.73 -86.43
C MET A 1 33.14 -19.23 -85.79
N GLY A 2 32.11 -18.93 -86.58
CA GLY A 2 30.73 -18.81 -86.12
C GLY A 2 30.24 -17.40 -85.80
N SER A 3 29.53 -16.80 -86.75
CA SER A 3 28.65 -15.63 -86.60
C SER A 3 27.32 -16.00 -85.93
N VAL A 4 26.58 -15.02 -85.40
CA VAL A 4 25.20 -14.63 -85.84
C VAL A 4 24.85 -13.30 -85.16
N ALA A 5 24.27 -12.38 -85.94
CA ALA A 5 23.76 -11.08 -85.53
C ALA A 5 22.35 -11.17 -84.90
N ALA A 6 22.04 -10.24 -83.98
CA ALA A 6 20.67 -9.82 -83.71
C ALA A 6 20.66 -8.34 -83.34
N ALA A 7 19.86 -7.58 -84.07
CA ALA A 7 19.61 -6.16 -83.85
C ALA A 7 18.90 -5.95 -82.51
N VAL A 8 19.39 -4.98 -81.72
CA VAL A 8 18.60 -4.37 -80.65
C VAL A 8 18.47 -2.90 -81.02
N GLN A 9 17.23 -2.53 -81.31
CA GLN A 9 16.76 -1.17 -81.49
C GLN A 9 16.95 -0.44 -80.16
N GLU A 10 17.69 0.66 -80.17
CA GLU A 10 17.74 1.61 -79.06
C GLU A 10 16.37 2.29 -78.93
N ASP A 11 15.51 1.79 -78.05
CA ASP A 11 14.39 2.56 -77.51
C ASP A 11 14.89 3.33 -76.28
N SER A 12 15.02 4.64 -76.43
CA SER A 12 15.36 5.57 -75.36
C SER A 12 14.26 5.58 -74.27
N PRO A 13 14.58 5.51 -72.96
CA PRO A 13 13.56 5.51 -71.91
C PRO A 13 12.90 6.87 -71.60
N SER A 14 13.24 7.96 -72.30
CA SER A 14 12.96 9.32 -71.82
C SER A 14 11.64 9.97 -72.27
N SER A 15 10.84 9.34 -73.14
CA SER A 15 9.65 9.98 -73.74
C SER A 15 8.29 9.60 -73.13
N LYS A 16 8.21 8.60 -72.22
CA LYS A 16 6.92 8.12 -71.65
C LYS A 16 6.53 8.71 -70.30
N SER A 17 7.41 9.42 -69.60
CA SER A 17 7.12 9.93 -68.23
C SER A 17 5.92 10.90 -68.17
N PRO A 18 5.77 11.88 -69.08
CA PRO A 18 4.70 12.88 -68.97
C PRO A 18 3.30 12.32 -69.23
N GLU A 19 3.17 11.32 -70.10
CA GLU A 19 1.88 10.67 -70.39
C GLU A 19 1.41 9.80 -69.22
N LEU A 20 2.34 9.08 -68.57
CA LEU A 20 2.06 8.27 -67.39
C LEU A 20 1.62 9.13 -66.20
N GLU A 21 2.26 10.28 -65.99
CA GLU A 21 1.87 11.24 -64.95
C GLU A 21 0.48 11.85 -65.22
N ALA A 22 0.15 12.16 -66.48
CA ALA A 22 -1.15 12.70 -66.84
C ALA A 22 -2.28 11.67 -66.63
N ALA A 23 -2.05 10.42 -67.04
CA ALA A 23 -3.00 9.32 -66.83
C ALA A 23 -3.22 9.01 -65.34
N PHE A 24 -2.18 9.12 -64.51
CA PHE A 24 -2.29 8.99 -63.05
C PHE A 24 -3.17 10.09 -62.46
N LEU A 25 -2.93 11.36 -62.83
CA LEU A 25 -3.72 12.50 -62.34
C LEU A 25 -5.19 12.41 -62.79
N GLU A 26 -5.47 11.90 -63.99
CA GLU A 26 -6.84 11.67 -64.47
C GLU A 26 -7.59 10.67 -63.59
N ARG A 27 -6.93 9.57 -63.16
CA ARG A 27 -7.53 8.60 -62.22
C ARG A 27 -7.73 9.18 -60.82
N CYS A 28 -6.81 10.03 -60.36
CA CYS A 28 -6.93 10.70 -59.07
C CYS A 28 -8.08 11.73 -59.04
N ALA A 29 -8.43 12.35 -60.17
CA ALA A 29 -9.43 13.40 -60.24
C ALA A 29 -10.87 12.95 -59.93
N ALA A 30 -11.13 11.64 -59.86
CA ALA A 30 -12.46 11.10 -59.62
C ALA A 30 -12.97 11.34 -58.17
N SER A 31 -12.11 11.14 -57.17
CA SER A 31 -12.39 11.39 -55.74
C SER A 31 -11.10 11.30 -54.92
N GLY A 32 -11.12 11.81 -53.68
CA GLY A 32 -9.99 11.64 -52.75
C GLY A 32 -9.69 10.16 -52.44
N ASP A 33 -10.71 9.30 -52.38
CA ASP A 33 -10.55 7.84 -52.26
C ASP A 33 -9.85 7.22 -53.49
N ALA A 34 -10.18 7.68 -54.70
CA ALA A 34 -9.51 7.22 -55.92
C ALA A 34 -8.04 7.66 -55.94
N ALA A 35 -7.77 8.90 -55.55
CA ALA A 35 -6.41 9.41 -55.39
C ALA A 35 -5.60 8.60 -54.35
N TYR A 36 -6.19 8.32 -53.19
CA TYR A 36 -5.56 7.47 -52.18
C TYR A 36 -5.31 6.04 -52.69
N GLY A 37 -6.24 5.47 -53.46
CA GLY A 37 -6.07 4.16 -54.10
C GLY A 37 -4.83 4.10 -55.01
N GLU A 38 -4.64 5.12 -55.84
CA GLU A 38 -3.47 5.25 -56.71
C GLU A 38 -2.17 5.48 -55.91
N LEU A 39 -2.21 6.30 -54.85
CA LEU A 39 -1.07 6.51 -53.95
C LEU A 39 -0.66 5.23 -53.21
N ARG A 40 -1.62 4.38 -52.85
CA ARG A 40 -1.37 3.08 -52.23
C ARG A 40 -0.66 2.12 -53.18
N GLU A 41 -1.03 2.10 -54.46
CA GLU A 41 -0.31 1.33 -55.48
C GLU A 41 1.08 1.90 -55.76
N LEU A 42 1.24 3.22 -55.72
CA LEU A 42 2.55 3.85 -55.81
C LEU A 42 3.45 3.46 -54.64
N LEU A 43 2.90 3.40 -53.42
CA LEU A 43 3.62 2.98 -52.22
C LEU A 43 4.10 1.52 -52.32
N SER A 44 3.31 0.60 -52.89
CA SER A 44 3.76 -0.80 -53.05
C SER A 44 4.99 -0.90 -53.97
N ARG A 45 5.06 -0.07 -55.02
CA ARG A 45 6.23 0.07 -55.89
C ARG A 45 7.43 0.72 -55.18
N LEU A 46 7.19 1.65 -54.24
CA LEU A 46 8.27 2.22 -53.43
C LEU A 46 8.85 1.21 -52.43
N HIS A 47 8.00 0.33 -51.87
CA HIS A 47 8.47 -0.72 -50.97
C HIS A 47 9.34 -1.76 -51.69
N ASP A 48 8.99 -2.14 -52.91
CA ASP A 48 9.76 -3.11 -53.70
C ASP A 48 11.09 -2.51 -54.20
N PRO A 49 12.26 -3.01 -53.76
CA PRO A 49 13.56 -2.51 -54.20
C PRO A 49 13.76 -2.53 -55.72
N ALA A 50 13.10 -3.44 -56.45
CA ALA A 50 13.24 -3.56 -57.90
C ALA A 50 12.54 -2.41 -58.65
N THR A 51 11.50 -1.82 -58.06
CA THR A 51 10.67 -0.78 -58.71
C THR A 51 10.75 0.58 -58.01
N ARG A 52 11.42 0.65 -56.85
CA ARG A 52 11.56 1.85 -56.00
C ARG A 52 12.17 3.05 -56.72
N GLN A 53 13.25 2.86 -57.47
CA GLN A 53 13.94 3.96 -58.14
C GLN A 53 13.02 4.65 -59.16
N GLU A 54 12.38 3.86 -60.02
CA GLU A 54 11.42 4.36 -61.01
C GLU A 54 10.21 5.05 -60.35
N ALA A 55 9.68 4.47 -59.26
CA ALA A 55 8.58 5.06 -58.51
C ALA A 55 8.95 6.40 -57.86
N ARG A 56 10.19 6.55 -57.36
CA ARG A 56 10.68 7.81 -56.79
C ARG A 56 10.92 8.89 -57.86
N VAL A 57 11.43 8.50 -59.04
CA VAL A 57 11.56 9.43 -60.19
C VAL A 57 10.17 9.90 -60.65
N PHE A 58 9.17 9.01 -60.66
CA PHE A 58 7.78 9.35 -60.95
C PHE A 58 7.22 10.37 -59.93
N LEU A 59 7.50 10.20 -58.63
CA LEU A 59 7.15 11.18 -57.60
C LEU A 59 7.80 12.56 -57.82
N THR A 60 9.06 12.61 -58.31
CA THR A 60 9.71 13.88 -58.70
C THR A 60 8.91 14.58 -59.80
N GLY A 61 8.43 13.83 -60.80
CA GLY A 61 7.56 14.35 -61.86
C GLY A 61 6.26 14.94 -61.33
N LEU A 62 5.58 14.20 -60.44
CA LEU A 62 4.35 14.68 -59.78
C LEU A 62 4.58 15.94 -58.94
N ARG A 63 5.68 16.03 -58.18
CA ARG A 63 6.05 17.24 -57.42
C ARG A 63 6.18 18.45 -58.34
N ARG A 64 6.91 18.31 -59.45
CA ARG A 64 7.09 19.41 -60.43
C ARG A 64 5.75 19.90 -60.98
N ARG A 65 4.82 18.98 -61.30
CA ARG A 65 3.48 19.33 -61.77
C ARG A 65 2.66 20.08 -60.72
N SER A 66 2.72 19.63 -59.47
CA SER A 66 2.03 20.29 -58.35
C SER A 66 2.52 21.74 -58.17
N CYS A 67 3.83 21.98 -58.25
CA CYS A 67 4.41 23.32 -58.15
C CYS A 67 4.14 24.21 -59.37
N SER A 68 4.02 23.64 -60.57
CA SER A 68 3.76 24.37 -61.82
C SER A 68 2.27 24.55 -62.15
N ASP A 69 1.38 24.15 -61.25
CA ASP A 69 -0.06 24.14 -61.50
C ASP A 69 -0.66 25.55 -61.61
N PRO A 70 -1.49 25.86 -62.63
CA PRO A 70 -2.07 27.19 -62.81
C PRO A 70 -3.00 27.63 -61.66
N GLY A 71 -3.59 26.69 -60.93
CA GLY A 71 -4.44 26.95 -59.76
C GLY A 71 -3.66 27.01 -58.44
N GLY A 72 -2.33 26.93 -58.50
CA GLY A 72 -1.47 26.77 -57.34
C GLY A 72 -1.69 25.43 -56.62
N GLU A 73 -0.92 25.21 -55.56
CA GLU A 73 -0.97 23.98 -54.76
C GLU A 73 -2.36 23.69 -54.18
N GLU A 74 -3.13 24.72 -53.81
CA GLU A 74 -4.48 24.58 -53.27
C GLU A 74 -5.50 24.17 -54.35
N GLY A 75 -5.39 24.74 -55.55
CA GLY A 75 -6.20 24.34 -56.71
C GLY A 75 -5.84 22.95 -57.24
N PHE A 76 -4.58 22.53 -57.08
CA PHE A 76 -4.13 21.17 -57.36
C PHE A 76 -4.72 20.19 -56.34
N PHE A 77 -4.61 20.50 -55.05
CA PHE A 77 -5.15 19.68 -53.96
C PHE A 77 -6.66 19.43 -54.10
N ARG A 78 -7.45 20.48 -54.40
CA ARG A 78 -8.90 20.34 -54.60
C ARG A 78 -9.28 19.51 -55.83
N ARG A 79 -8.45 19.51 -56.89
CA ARG A 79 -8.74 18.79 -58.13
C ARG A 79 -8.36 17.32 -58.07
N TYR A 80 -7.26 16.99 -57.42
CA TYR A 80 -6.68 15.65 -57.46
C TYR A 80 -6.69 14.92 -56.12
N GLY A 81 -7.15 15.55 -55.03
CA GLY A 81 -7.23 14.91 -53.71
C GLY A 81 -5.88 14.66 -53.04
N PHE A 82 -4.80 15.26 -53.54
CA PHE A 82 -3.49 15.28 -52.90
C PHE A 82 -2.64 16.45 -53.40
N CYS A 83 -1.58 16.80 -52.66
CA CYS A 83 -0.58 17.78 -53.08
C CYS A 83 0.80 17.42 -52.50
N VAL A 84 1.88 17.86 -53.14
CA VAL A 84 3.24 17.72 -52.64
C VAL A 84 3.80 19.12 -52.36
N ARG A 85 4.09 19.41 -51.09
CA ARG A 85 4.53 20.72 -50.60
C ARG A 85 5.93 20.68 -50.01
N GLU A 86 6.58 21.84 -49.96
CA GLU A 86 7.83 22.04 -49.22
C GLU A 86 7.55 22.62 -47.84
N LEU A 87 7.87 21.88 -46.79
CA LEU A 87 7.78 22.32 -45.40
C LEU A 87 9.11 22.90 -44.95
N LEU A 88 9.16 24.17 -44.54
CA LEU A 88 10.37 24.82 -44.04
C LEU A 88 10.59 24.53 -42.54
N LEU A 89 11.78 24.04 -42.18
CA LEU A 89 12.12 23.71 -40.77
C LEU A 89 12.73 24.89 -40.00
N HIS A 90 13.20 25.93 -40.69
CA HIS A 90 13.79 27.14 -40.10
C HIS A 90 13.37 28.42 -40.83
N ASP A 91 13.03 29.45 -40.06
CA ASP A 91 12.73 30.77 -40.61
C ASP A 91 14.02 31.48 -41.02
N SER A 92 14.09 31.87 -42.30
CA SER A 92 15.24 32.55 -42.90
C SER A 92 15.30 34.05 -42.56
N ARG A 93 14.41 34.55 -41.68
CA ARG A 93 14.30 35.99 -41.36
C ARG A 93 15.38 36.55 -40.43
N CYS A 94 16.23 35.72 -39.82
CA CYS A 94 17.42 36.20 -39.12
C CYS A 94 18.60 36.28 -40.11
N GLY A 95 18.69 37.41 -40.83
CA GLY A 95 19.74 37.72 -41.81
C GLY A 95 21.14 37.92 -41.22
N LEU A 96 21.66 36.95 -40.45
CA LEU A 96 23.06 36.87 -40.07
C LEU A 96 23.71 35.70 -40.81
N PRO A 97 24.83 35.92 -41.53
CA PRO A 97 25.59 34.83 -42.10
C PRO A 97 26.17 34.01 -40.95
N ILE A 98 25.90 32.70 -40.93
CA ILE A 98 26.66 31.77 -40.08
C ILE A 98 28.08 31.74 -40.65
N THR A 99 28.96 32.59 -40.13
CA THR A 99 30.40 32.43 -40.28
C THR A 99 30.79 31.16 -39.54
N THR A 100 31.06 30.11 -40.32
CA THR A 100 32.02 29.03 -40.04
C THR A 100 32.54 28.99 -38.61
N LEU A 101 31.98 28.14 -37.74
CA LEU A 101 32.67 27.51 -36.61
C LEU A 101 31.79 26.46 -35.90
N SER A 102 31.42 25.39 -36.64
CA SER A 102 31.23 24.03 -36.10
C SER A 102 30.98 23.05 -37.25
N SER A 103 31.97 22.19 -37.50
CA SER A 103 31.96 20.95 -38.30
C SER A 103 30.82 20.72 -39.32
N GLY A 104 31.11 20.95 -40.61
CA GLY A 104 30.83 20.03 -41.73
C GLY A 104 29.41 19.55 -42.09
N PHE A 105 28.34 19.91 -41.37
CA PHE A 105 26.98 19.41 -41.65
C PHE A 105 26.10 20.47 -42.32
N GLN A 106 25.58 20.21 -43.52
CA GLN A 106 24.43 20.94 -44.05
C GLN A 106 23.14 20.27 -43.53
N GLN A 107 22.57 20.77 -42.43
CA GLN A 107 21.21 20.42 -42.03
C GLN A 107 20.24 20.81 -43.15
N ARG A 108 19.34 19.89 -43.53
CA ARG A 108 18.33 20.16 -44.56
C ARG A 108 17.35 21.22 -44.03
N LYS A 109 17.10 22.23 -44.86
CA LYS A 109 16.26 23.39 -44.47
C LYS A 109 14.77 23.16 -44.73
N LYS A 110 14.42 22.10 -45.48
CA LYS A 110 13.06 21.83 -45.96
C LYS A 110 12.79 20.34 -46.09
N LEU A 111 11.55 19.91 -45.82
CA LEU A 111 11.06 18.55 -46.10
C LEU A 111 10.08 18.59 -47.27
N THR A 112 10.08 17.55 -48.10
CA THR A 112 9.07 17.38 -49.16
C THR A 112 7.96 16.48 -48.63
N MET A 113 6.74 17.02 -48.54
CA MET A 113 5.61 16.36 -47.86
C MET A 113 4.43 16.21 -48.81
N MET A 114 3.90 14.99 -48.89
CA MET A 114 2.61 14.70 -49.51
C MET A 114 1.48 14.84 -48.49
N GLU A 115 0.41 15.50 -48.91
CA GLU A 115 -0.78 15.79 -48.12
C GLU A 115 -2.03 15.26 -48.84
N ILE A 116 -3.01 14.77 -48.08
CA ILE A 116 -4.33 14.32 -48.57
C ILE A 116 -5.45 14.80 -47.61
N PRO A 117 -6.73 14.88 -48.05
CA PRO A 117 -7.83 15.41 -47.25
C PRO A 117 -8.14 14.67 -45.93
N SER A 118 -7.75 13.40 -45.83
CA SER A 118 -8.08 12.52 -44.68
C SER A 118 -7.01 12.50 -43.59
N ILE A 119 -5.98 13.34 -43.68
CA ILE A 119 -4.90 13.46 -42.69
C ILE A 119 -4.70 14.93 -42.34
N PHE A 120 -4.33 15.16 -41.09
CA PHE A 120 -3.97 16.48 -40.60
C PHE A 120 -2.68 17.03 -41.24
N ILE A 121 -2.69 18.30 -41.63
CA ILE A 121 -1.58 19.01 -42.29
C ILE A 121 -0.74 19.72 -41.21
N PRO A 122 0.59 19.91 -41.37
CA PRO A 122 1.40 20.66 -40.40
C PRO A 122 0.82 22.06 -40.12
N GLU A 123 0.46 22.31 -38.85
CA GLU A 123 -0.10 23.57 -38.37
C GLU A 123 0.51 24.02 -37.03
N ASP A 124 0.04 25.14 -36.47
CA ASP A 124 0.47 25.75 -35.21
C ASP A 124 0.69 24.74 -34.06
N TRP A 125 -0.17 23.73 -33.88
CA TRP A 125 0.02 22.68 -32.86
C TRP A 125 1.32 21.91 -33.06
N SER A 126 1.52 21.38 -34.26
CA SER A 126 2.68 20.57 -34.63
C SER A 126 3.96 21.41 -34.72
N PHE A 127 3.88 22.68 -35.15
CA PHE A 127 5.00 23.61 -35.14
C PHE A 127 5.43 23.95 -33.73
N THR A 128 4.50 24.33 -32.86
CA THR A 128 4.77 24.59 -31.44
C THR A 128 5.42 23.38 -30.77
N PHE A 129 4.94 22.18 -31.10
CA PHE A 129 5.53 20.96 -30.57
C PHE A 129 6.99 20.79 -31.02
N TYR A 130 7.27 20.94 -32.31
CA TYR A 130 8.63 20.87 -32.85
C TYR A 130 9.56 21.97 -32.29
N GLU A 131 9.05 23.18 -32.09
CA GLU A 131 9.77 24.27 -31.40
C GLU A 131 10.13 23.88 -29.96
N GLY A 132 9.21 23.24 -29.23
CA GLY A 132 9.47 22.71 -27.90
C GLY A 132 10.53 21.62 -27.90
N LEU A 133 10.48 20.68 -28.84
CA LEU A 133 11.50 19.64 -29.02
C LEU A 133 12.88 20.27 -29.30
N ASN A 134 12.93 21.37 -30.04
CA ASN A 134 14.15 22.13 -30.35
C ASN A 134 14.77 22.86 -29.14
N ARG A 135 14.09 22.94 -28.00
CA ARG A 135 14.65 23.55 -26.77
C ARG A 135 15.61 22.64 -26.02
N HIS A 136 15.66 21.36 -26.38
CA HIS A 136 16.59 20.41 -25.81
C HIS A 136 17.97 20.45 -26.49
N PRO A 137 19.05 20.01 -25.81
CA PRO A 137 20.36 19.88 -26.44
C PRO A 137 20.35 18.80 -27.53
N ASP A 138 21.22 18.94 -28.54
CA ASP A 138 21.26 18.04 -29.70
C ASP A 138 21.49 16.56 -29.35
N SER A 139 22.06 16.26 -28.19
CA SER A 139 22.30 14.89 -27.73
C SER A 139 21.03 14.14 -27.29
N ILE A 140 19.87 14.79 -27.19
CA ILE A 140 18.71 14.20 -26.52
C ILE A 140 18.08 13.03 -27.27
N PHE A 141 18.10 13.06 -28.61
CA PHE A 141 17.55 12.02 -29.49
C PHE A 141 18.63 11.17 -30.16
N ARG A 142 19.90 11.59 -30.10
CA ARG A 142 21.00 10.87 -30.74
C ARG A 142 21.16 9.45 -30.18
N ASP A 143 21.30 8.48 -31.09
CA ASP A 143 21.42 7.05 -30.78
C ASP A 143 20.27 6.47 -29.94
N LYS A 144 19.13 7.19 -29.85
CA LYS A 144 17.96 6.77 -29.06
C LYS A 144 16.93 6.02 -29.88
N THR A 145 16.20 5.12 -29.22
CA THR A 145 14.96 4.55 -29.75
C THR A 145 13.79 5.45 -29.35
N VAL A 146 13.09 6.02 -30.34
CA VAL A 146 12.04 7.02 -30.15
C VAL A 146 10.71 6.48 -30.67
N ALA A 147 9.61 6.74 -29.97
CA ALA A 147 8.27 6.61 -30.53
C ALA A 147 7.61 7.99 -30.63
N GLU A 148 6.99 8.29 -31.76
CA GLU A 148 6.12 9.44 -31.95
C GLU A 148 4.66 8.98 -31.97
N LEU A 149 3.83 9.51 -31.07
CA LEU A 149 2.40 9.27 -30.98
C LEU A 149 1.62 10.33 -31.77
N GLY A 150 0.76 9.87 -32.67
CA GLY A 150 0.00 10.74 -33.58
C GLY A 150 0.90 11.33 -34.67
N CYS A 151 1.72 10.48 -35.31
CA CYS A 151 2.71 10.97 -36.27
C CYS A 151 2.09 11.60 -37.54
N GLY A 152 0.80 11.37 -37.80
CA GLY A 152 0.10 11.91 -38.96
C GLY A 152 0.80 11.55 -40.26
N ASN A 153 1.17 12.56 -41.05
CA ASN A 153 1.91 12.38 -42.30
C ASN A 153 3.42 12.12 -42.13
N GLY A 154 3.92 11.96 -40.89
CA GLY A 154 5.28 11.55 -40.55
C GLY A 154 6.34 12.65 -40.52
N TRP A 155 5.97 13.93 -40.69
CA TRP A 155 6.95 15.00 -40.86
C TRP A 155 7.86 15.21 -39.65
N ILE A 156 7.33 15.13 -38.41
CA ILE A 156 8.13 15.30 -37.19
C ILE A 156 9.07 14.11 -37.01
N SER A 157 8.61 12.87 -37.20
CA SER A 157 9.46 11.67 -37.22
C SER A 157 10.65 11.80 -38.17
N ILE A 158 10.40 12.29 -39.39
CA ILE A 158 11.44 12.52 -40.40
C ILE A 158 12.39 13.66 -39.95
N ALA A 159 11.84 14.78 -39.48
CA ALA A 159 12.63 15.92 -38.98
C ALA A 159 13.50 15.53 -37.77
N LEU A 160 12.98 14.68 -36.88
CA LEU A 160 13.70 14.15 -35.72
C LEU A 160 14.89 13.31 -36.17
N ALA A 161 14.65 12.40 -37.13
CA ALA A 161 15.67 11.51 -37.66
C ALA A 161 16.81 12.25 -38.36
N GLU A 162 16.45 13.27 -39.15
CA GLU A 162 17.39 14.10 -39.89
C GLU A 162 18.24 14.99 -38.99
N LYS A 163 17.63 15.62 -37.99
CA LYS A 163 18.33 16.59 -37.16
C LYS A 163 19.24 15.96 -36.11
N TRP A 164 18.80 14.87 -35.49
CA TRP A 164 19.44 14.34 -34.28
C TRP A 164 20.01 12.92 -34.40
N CYS A 165 19.90 12.26 -35.56
CA CYS A 165 20.45 10.93 -35.79
C CYS A 165 20.09 9.89 -34.70
N PRO A 166 18.80 9.66 -34.38
CA PRO A 166 18.36 8.58 -33.50
C PRO A 166 18.71 7.20 -34.08
N SER A 167 18.81 6.21 -33.20
CA SER A 167 18.98 4.81 -33.61
C SER A 167 17.77 4.32 -34.39
N LYS A 168 16.56 4.65 -33.89
CA LYS A 168 15.29 4.31 -34.52
C LYS A 168 14.18 5.28 -34.09
N VAL A 169 13.26 5.59 -34.99
CA VAL A 169 12.02 6.33 -34.76
C VAL A 169 10.84 5.49 -35.24
N TYR A 170 9.92 5.20 -34.33
CA TYR A 170 8.65 4.55 -34.60
C TYR A 170 7.55 5.61 -34.65
N GLY A 171 7.09 5.98 -35.84
CA GLY A 171 5.91 6.83 -35.99
C GLY A 171 4.64 5.99 -35.88
N LEU A 172 3.79 6.33 -34.91
CA LEU A 172 2.60 5.57 -34.56
C LEU A 172 1.35 6.43 -34.76
N ASP A 173 0.36 5.89 -35.47
CA ASP A 173 -0.91 6.56 -35.72
C ASP A 173 -2.04 5.54 -35.85
N ILE A 174 -3.24 5.89 -35.38
CA ILE A 174 -4.43 5.05 -35.48
C ILE A 174 -5.09 5.15 -36.86
N ASN A 175 -4.80 6.23 -37.61
CA ASN A 175 -5.33 6.41 -38.96
C ASN A 175 -4.47 5.65 -39.98
N PRO A 176 -4.98 4.57 -40.62
CA PRO A 176 -4.18 3.76 -41.52
C PRO A 176 -3.81 4.50 -42.82
N ARG A 177 -4.56 5.52 -43.24
CA ARG A 177 -4.16 6.38 -44.36
C ARG A 177 -2.95 7.25 -44.00
N ALA A 178 -2.90 7.73 -42.75
CA ALA A 178 -1.78 8.52 -42.23
C ALA A 178 -0.46 7.76 -42.35
N ILE A 179 -0.44 6.51 -41.90
CA ILE A 179 0.74 5.64 -41.97
C ILE A 179 1.26 5.45 -43.39
N LYS A 180 0.38 5.21 -44.37
CA LYS A 180 0.81 5.03 -45.77
C LYS A 180 1.40 6.29 -46.37
N ILE A 181 0.78 7.44 -46.10
CA ILE A 181 1.31 8.72 -46.56
C ILE A 181 2.63 9.04 -45.86
N ALA A 182 2.78 8.72 -44.57
CA ALA A 182 4.04 8.84 -43.84
C ALA A 182 5.17 8.01 -44.48
N TRP A 183 4.89 6.78 -44.92
CA TRP A 183 5.84 5.99 -45.69
C TRP A 183 6.22 6.63 -47.03
N ILE A 184 5.25 7.16 -47.80
CA ILE A 184 5.55 7.89 -49.05
C ILE A 184 6.45 9.10 -48.76
N ASN A 185 6.14 9.84 -47.69
CA ASN A 185 6.92 11.00 -47.24
C ASN A 185 8.33 10.61 -46.81
N LEU A 186 8.51 9.44 -46.19
CA LEU A 186 9.83 8.93 -45.88
C LEU A 186 10.64 8.70 -47.15
N TYR A 187 10.08 8.05 -48.18
CA TYR A 187 10.77 7.84 -49.46
C TYR A 187 11.08 9.15 -50.19
N LEU A 188 10.18 10.14 -50.13
CA LEU A 188 10.40 11.47 -50.71
C LEU A 188 11.64 12.16 -50.13
N ASN A 189 11.94 11.91 -48.85
CA ASN A 189 13.04 12.55 -48.13
C ASN A 189 14.29 11.66 -48.00
N ALA A 190 14.14 10.34 -48.06
CA ALA A 190 15.25 9.38 -47.95
C ALA A 190 15.99 9.14 -49.27
N LEU A 191 15.35 9.44 -50.40
CA LEU A 191 15.89 9.26 -51.74
C LEU A 191 15.97 10.60 -52.47
N ASP A 192 17.03 10.80 -53.26
CA ASP A 192 17.16 11.97 -54.13
C ASP A 192 16.18 11.93 -55.32
N ASP A 193 16.24 12.96 -56.16
CA ASP A 193 15.31 13.11 -57.30
C ASP A 193 15.54 12.05 -58.40
N ASP A 194 16.68 11.36 -58.41
CA ASP A 194 17.04 10.24 -59.29
C ASP A 194 16.73 8.86 -58.64
N GLY A 195 16.21 8.86 -57.42
CA GLY A 195 15.81 7.67 -56.67
C GLY A 195 16.96 6.96 -55.94
N LEU A 196 18.12 7.60 -55.79
CA LEU A 196 19.27 7.05 -55.07
C LEU A 196 19.19 7.38 -53.56
N PRO A 197 19.69 6.51 -52.67
CA PRO A 197 19.64 6.76 -51.24
C PRO A 197 20.50 7.94 -50.79
N ILE A 198 19.94 8.73 -49.88
CA ILE A 198 20.63 9.84 -49.21
C ILE A 198 21.19 9.32 -47.89
N TYR A 199 22.51 9.43 -47.73
CA TYR A 199 23.22 8.99 -46.53
C TYR A 199 23.55 10.16 -45.62
N ASP A 200 23.38 9.94 -44.32
CA ASP A 200 23.91 10.82 -43.27
C ASP A 200 25.40 10.54 -42.98
N ALA A 201 25.99 11.28 -42.05
CA ALA A 201 27.41 11.14 -41.72
C ALA A 201 27.78 9.82 -41.03
N GLU A 202 26.81 9.03 -40.58
CA GLU A 202 27.02 7.69 -40.01
C GLU A 202 26.84 6.60 -41.09
N GLY A 203 26.65 7.00 -42.35
CA GLY A 203 26.45 6.08 -43.47
C GLY A 203 25.07 5.40 -43.46
N LYS A 204 24.10 5.95 -42.74
CA LYS A 204 22.72 5.46 -42.68
C LYS A 204 21.79 6.37 -43.50
N THR A 205 20.67 5.83 -43.92
CA THR A 205 19.60 6.56 -44.61
C THR A 205 18.44 6.80 -43.64
N LEU A 206 17.51 7.69 -44.00
CA LEU A 206 16.27 7.84 -43.25
C LEU A 206 15.45 6.54 -43.21
N LEU A 207 15.57 5.67 -44.23
CA LEU A 207 14.92 4.35 -44.25
C LEU A 207 15.48 3.39 -43.18
N ASP A 208 16.74 3.57 -42.78
CA ASP A 208 17.32 2.80 -41.68
C ASP A 208 16.82 3.28 -40.32
N ARG A 209 16.49 4.58 -40.22
CA ARG A 209 16.17 5.27 -38.96
C ARG A 209 14.69 5.37 -38.65
N VAL A 210 13.78 5.39 -39.63
CA VAL A 210 12.35 5.65 -39.39
C VAL A 210 11.48 4.51 -39.91
N GLU A 211 10.48 4.13 -39.12
CA GLU A 211 9.42 3.20 -39.50
C GLU A 211 8.06 3.73 -39.05
N PHE A 212 6.99 3.40 -39.78
CA PHE A 212 5.63 3.80 -39.45
C PHE A 212 4.70 2.59 -39.32
N TYR A 213 3.88 2.60 -38.27
CA TYR A 213 2.97 1.49 -37.94
C TYR A 213 1.59 2.00 -37.51
N GLU A 214 0.55 1.29 -37.97
CA GLU A 214 -0.80 1.46 -37.42
C GLU A 214 -0.80 0.99 -35.97
N SER A 215 -1.19 1.87 -35.05
CA SER A 215 -1.11 1.60 -33.62
C SER A 215 -2.12 2.44 -32.85
N ASP A 216 -2.82 1.82 -31.90
CA ASP A 216 -3.56 2.55 -30.87
C ASP A 216 -2.57 2.93 -29.77
N LEU A 217 -2.13 4.19 -29.79
CA LEU A 217 -1.06 4.70 -28.93
C LEU A 217 0.20 3.82 -29.02
N LEU A 218 0.60 3.17 -27.91
CA LEU A 218 1.84 2.39 -27.79
C LEU A 218 1.61 0.88 -27.95
N SER A 219 0.43 0.44 -28.39
CA SER A 219 0.12 -0.99 -28.56
C SER A 219 1.17 -1.72 -29.42
N TYR A 220 1.57 -1.15 -30.56
CA TYR A 220 2.60 -1.73 -31.41
C TYR A 220 3.92 -1.97 -30.66
N CYS A 221 4.38 -1.00 -29.86
CA CYS A 221 5.61 -1.13 -29.09
C CYS A 221 5.48 -2.20 -28.00
N ARG A 222 4.32 -2.27 -27.32
CA ARG A 222 4.05 -3.25 -26.27
C ARG A 222 3.99 -4.67 -26.82
N ASP A 223 3.26 -4.88 -27.91
CA ASP A 223 3.07 -6.19 -28.54
C ASP A 223 4.38 -6.74 -29.10
N ASN A 224 5.25 -5.86 -29.60
CA ASN A 224 6.57 -6.20 -30.11
C ASN A 224 7.70 -6.11 -29.05
N LYS A 225 7.38 -5.84 -27.78
CA LYS A 225 8.34 -5.73 -26.67
C LYS A 225 9.49 -4.73 -26.94
N ILE A 226 9.17 -3.60 -27.55
CA ILE A 226 10.10 -2.53 -27.88
C ILE A 226 10.29 -1.63 -26.65
N GLU A 227 11.52 -1.53 -26.15
CA GLU A 227 11.87 -0.57 -25.11
C GLU A 227 12.28 0.79 -25.70
N LEU A 228 11.69 1.86 -25.17
CA LEU A 228 11.83 3.21 -25.71
C LEU A 228 12.71 4.10 -24.83
N ASP A 229 13.64 4.83 -25.43
CA ASP A 229 14.38 5.90 -24.76
C ASP A 229 13.57 7.20 -24.71
N ARG A 230 12.74 7.45 -25.72
CA ARG A 230 11.95 8.67 -25.87
C ARG A 230 10.54 8.35 -26.35
N ILE A 231 9.57 9.02 -25.77
CA ILE A 231 8.19 9.03 -26.27
C ILE A 231 7.82 10.49 -26.50
N VAL A 232 7.42 10.83 -27.71
CA VAL A 232 6.99 12.18 -28.06
C VAL A 232 5.57 12.11 -28.58
N GLY A 233 4.69 13.03 -28.19
CA GLY A 233 3.29 12.97 -28.61
C GLY A 233 2.64 14.33 -28.76
N CYS A 234 1.99 14.52 -29.91
CA CYS A 234 1.04 15.61 -30.16
C CYS A 234 -0.30 14.98 -30.58
N ILE A 235 -1.06 14.51 -29.59
CA ILE A 235 -2.27 13.73 -29.80
C ILE A 235 -3.54 14.52 -29.41
N PRO A 236 -4.73 14.12 -29.90
CA PRO A 236 -5.99 14.81 -29.65
C PRO A 236 -6.35 14.93 -28.17
N GLN A 237 -7.00 16.04 -27.80
CA GLN A 237 -7.33 16.41 -26.41
C GLN A 237 -8.77 16.93 -26.23
N ILE A 238 -9.68 16.55 -27.14
CA ILE A 238 -11.08 16.97 -27.10
C ILE A 238 -11.94 15.74 -27.31
N LEU A 239 -12.96 15.55 -26.48
CA LEU A 239 -13.90 14.44 -26.65
C LEU A 239 -14.76 14.65 -27.89
N ASN A 240 -15.01 13.56 -28.62
CA ASN A 240 -15.93 13.61 -29.76
C ASN A 240 -17.36 13.98 -29.28
N PRO A 241 -18.03 14.95 -29.92
CA PRO A 241 -19.43 15.30 -29.62
C PRO A 241 -20.41 14.11 -29.79
N ASN A 242 -20.05 13.12 -30.59
CA ASN A 242 -20.78 11.87 -30.76
C ASN A 242 -19.93 10.67 -30.27
N PRO A 243 -20.13 10.20 -29.03
CA PRO A 243 -19.34 9.11 -28.44
C PRO A 243 -19.42 7.79 -29.23
N GLU A 244 -20.58 7.49 -29.83
CA GLU A 244 -20.81 6.26 -30.61
C GLU A 244 -20.10 6.26 -31.97
N ALA A 245 -19.65 7.43 -32.44
CA ALA A 245 -18.91 7.52 -33.70
C ALA A 245 -17.50 6.90 -33.58
N MET A 246 -16.85 7.07 -32.42
CA MET A 246 -15.46 6.66 -32.18
C MET A 246 -15.31 5.21 -31.69
N SER A 247 -16.42 4.52 -31.39
CA SER A 247 -16.41 3.09 -31.02
C SER A 247 -16.41 2.14 -32.22
N LYS A 248 -16.47 2.69 -33.45
CA LYS A 248 -16.44 1.92 -34.70
C LYS A 248 -15.01 1.48 -35.02
N ILE A 249 -14.86 0.27 -35.58
CA ILE A 249 -13.58 -0.25 -36.05
C ILE A 249 -13.02 0.74 -37.09
N VAL A 250 -11.84 1.31 -36.80
CA VAL A 250 -11.13 2.17 -37.74
C VAL A 250 -10.59 1.28 -38.85
N THR A 251 -10.96 1.57 -40.09
CA THR A 251 -10.45 0.87 -41.28
C THR A 251 -10.07 1.89 -42.33
N GLU A 252 -9.24 1.48 -43.29
CA GLU A 252 -8.87 2.34 -44.42
C GLU A 252 -10.05 2.80 -45.29
N ASN A 253 -11.16 2.06 -45.23
CA ASN A 253 -12.39 2.32 -45.99
C ASN A 253 -13.36 3.26 -45.24
N SER A 254 -13.01 3.73 -44.04
CA SER A 254 -13.79 4.75 -43.34
C SER A 254 -13.81 6.07 -44.14
N SER A 255 -14.84 6.89 -43.94
CA SER A 255 -14.98 8.16 -44.67
C SER A 255 -13.82 9.11 -44.36
N GLU A 256 -13.47 9.95 -45.33
CA GLU A 256 -12.38 10.94 -45.18
C GLU A 256 -12.61 11.88 -43.99
N GLU A 257 -13.85 12.33 -43.80
CA GLU A 257 -14.27 13.18 -42.67
C GLU A 257 -14.05 12.48 -41.33
N PHE A 258 -14.37 11.19 -41.23
CA PHE A 258 -14.16 10.42 -40.00
C PHE A 258 -12.67 10.26 -39.70
N LEU A 259 -11.87 9.87 -40.69
CA LEU A 259 -10.42 9.71 -40.54
C LEU A 259 -9.72 11.02 -40.20
N TYR A 260 -10.16 12.14 -40.79
CA TYR A 260 -9.67 13.48 -40.43
C TYR A 260 -10.04 13.82 -38.98
N SER A 261 -11.27 13.49 -38.55
CA SER A 261 -11.75 13.77 -37.19
C SER A 261 -10.94 13.07 -36.08
N LEU A 262 -10.26 11.95 -36.38
CA LEU A 262 -9.36 11.26 -35.44
C LEU A 262 -8.18 12.14 -34.97
N SER A 263 -7.86 13.20 -35.71
CA SER A 263 -6.80 14.16 -35.34
C SER A 263 -7.30 15.25 -34.40
N ASN A 264 -8.62 15.50 -34.38
CA ASN A 264 -9.25 16.55 -33.56
C ASN A 264 -9.89 15.99 -32.28
N TYR A 265 -10.38 14.74 -32.34
CA TYR A 265 -11.21 14.16 -31.30
C TYR A 265 -10.69 12.82 -30.79
N CYS A 266 -10.91 12.55 -29.51
CA CYS A 266 -10.67 11.25 -28.88
C CYS A 266 -11.97 10.66 -28.28
N ALA A 267 -11.96 9.34 -28.05
CA ALA A 267 -13.01 8.66 -27.29
C ALA A 267 -12.77 8.80 -25.78
N LEU A 268 -13.80 8.53 -24.98
CA LEU A 268 -13.66 8.34 -23.52
C LEU A 268 -12.70 7.17 -23.25
N GLN A 269 -11.77 7.36 -22.33
CA GLN A 269 -10.74 6.36 -22.01
C GLN A 269 -10.98 5.65 -20.66
N GLY A 270 -11.97 6.09 -19.87
CA GLY A 270 -12.24 5.56 -18.53
C GLY A 270 -11.38 6.19 -17.43
N PHE A 271 -10.84 7.39 -17.67
CA PHE A 271 -9.99 8.11 -16.72
C PHE A 271 -10.70 9.32 -16.12
N VAL A 272 -10.32 9.72 -14.90
CA VAL A 272 -10.82 10.96 -14.28
C VAL A 272 -10.48 12.18 -15.15
N GLU A 273 -9.38 12.10 -15.91
CA GLU A 273 -8.93 13.11 -16.86
C GLU A 273 -9.81 13.25 -18.12
N ASP A 274 -10.72 12.31 -18.39
CA ASP A 274 -11.68 12.41 -19.51
C ASP A 274 -12.56 13.66 -19.38
N GLN A 275 -12.93 14.05 -18.16
CA GLN A 275 -13.74 15.25 -17.90
C GLN A 275 -13.05 16.56 -18.34
N PHE A 276 -11.74 16.50 -18.64
CA PHE A 276 -10.95 17.63 -19.12
C PHE A 276 -10.48 17.45 -20.57
N GLY A 277 -10.89 16.37 -21.25
CA GLY A 277 -10.39 15.99 -22.57
C GLY A 277 -8.96 15.43 -22.56
N LEU A 278 -8.42 15.07 -21.39
CA LEU A 278 -7.04 14.63 -21.23
C LEU A 278 -6.90 13.10 -21.07
N GLY A 279 -7.99 12.34 -21.17
CA GLY A 279 -7.97 10.88 -20.98
C GLY A 279 -7.05 10.13 -21.94
N LEU A 280 -6.96 10.57 -23.21
CA LEU A 280 -6.04 9.95 -24.18
C LEU A 280 -4.57 10.14 -23.79
N ILE A 281 -4.20 11.33 -23.30
CA ILE A 281 -2.86 11.62 -22.78
C ILE A 281 -2.60 10.79 -21.51
N ALA A 282 -3.57 10.72 -20.59
CA ALA A 282 -3.45 9.92 -19.38
C ALA A 282 -3.15 8.44 -19.69
N ARG A 283 -3.89 7.85 -20.62
CA ARG A 283 -3.65 6.49 -21.11
C ARG A 283 -2.27 6.36 -21.77
N ALA A 284 -1.89 7.30 -22.64
CA ALA A 284 -0.59 7.30 -23.31
C ALA A 284 0.59 7.35 -22.33
N VAL A 285 0.45 8.14 -21.24
CA VAL A 285 1.46 8.22 -20.18
C VAL A 285 1.57 6.88 -19.45
N GLU A 286 0.46 6.25 -19.06
CA GLU A 286 0.49 4.96 -18.35
C GLU A 286 0.98 3.80 -19.21
N GLU A 287 0.58 3.74 -20.48
CA GLU A 287 1.19 2.82 -21.45
C GLU A 287 2.68 3.11 -21.62
N GLY A 288 3.05 4.39 -21.65
CA GLY A 288 4.43 4.85 -21.71
C GLY A 288 5.29 4.35 -20.55
N ILE A 289 4.79 4.36 -19.32
CA ILE A 289 5.51 3.84 -18.14
C ILE A 289 5.93 2.38 -18.37
N SER A 290 5.10 1.59 -19.07
CA SER A 290 5.38 0.17 -19.29
C SER A 290 6.48 -0.11 -20.31
N VAL A 291 6.72 0.78 -21.27
CA VAL A 291 7.68 0.57 -22.38
C VAL A 291 8.92 1.46 -22.30
N ILE A 292 8.86 2.56 -21.54
CA ILE A 292 9.97 3.51 -21.46
C ILE A 292 11.11 2.96 -20.61
N LYS A 293 12.37 3.13 -21.03
CA LYS A 293 13.55 2.77 -20.22
C LYS A 293 13.61 3.64 -18.95
N PRO A 294 14.29 3.19 -17.88
CA PRO A 294 14.42 3.96 -16.64
C PRO A 294 14.94 5.40 -16.83
N SER A 295 15.93 5.59 -17.72
CA SER A 295 16.48 6.91 -18.07
C SER A 295 15.72 7.61 -19.21
N GLY A 296 14.53 7.11 -19.56
CA GLY A 296 13.77 7.62 -20.68
C GLY A 296 13.03 8.92 -20.35
N LEU A 297 12.56 9.58 -21.40
CA LEU A 297 11.90 10.88 -21.33
C LEU A 297 10.64 10.88 -22.19
N MET A 298 9.55 11.42 -21.66
CA MET A 298 8.34 11.69 -22.43
C MET A 298 8.22 13.18 -22.73
N VAL A 299 7.83 13.55 -23.95
CA VAL A 299 7.58 14.95 -24.31
C VAL A 299 6.20 15.06 -24.93
N PHE A 300 5.31 15.82 -24.30
CA PHE A 300 3.93 15.97 -24.75
C PHE A 300 3.58 17.43 -25.02
N ASN A 301 2.84 17.65 -26.10
CA ASN A 301 2.20 18.91 -26.40
C ASN A 301 0.83 18.97 -25.71
N MET A 302 0.58 19.98 -24.88
CA MET A 302 -0.60 20.08 -24.02
C MET A 302 -1.35 21.38 -24.29
N GLY A 303 -2.62 21.26 -24.70
CA GLY A 303 -3.53 22.39 -24.81
C GLY A 303 -3.90 22.90 -23.43
N GLY A 304 -3.65 24.17 -23.15
CA GLY A 304 -3.87 24.82 -21.86
C GLY A 304 -5.34 25.09 -21.50
N ARG A 305 -6.30 24.58 -22.29
CA ARG A 305 -7.74 24.78 -22.04
C ARG A 305 -8.17 24.33 -20.64
N PRO A 306 -7.74 23.17 -20.11
CA PRO A 306 -8.08 22.75 -18.74
C PRO A 306 -7.39 23.56 -17.63
N GLY A 307 -6.53 24.51 -17.99
CA GLY A 307 -5.69 25.23 -17.06
C GLY A 307 -4.41 24.48 -16.70
N GLN A 308 -3.36 25.27 -16.44
CA GLN A 308 -2.00 24.75 -16.27
C GLN A 308 -1.89 23.72 -15.15
N GLY A 309 -2.49 23.98 -13.98
CA GLY A 309 -2.41 23.06 -12.85
C GLY A 309 -3.03 21.69 -13.13
N VAL A 310 -4.09 21.61 -13.95
CA VAL A 310 -4.70 20.33 -14.35
C VAL A 310 -3.79 19.56 -15.31
N CYS A 311 -3.20 20.25 -16.30
CA CYS A 311 -2.26 19.64 -17.24
C CYS A 311 -1.01 19.10 -16.54
N GLU A 312 -0.44 19.85 -15.59
CA GLU A 312 0.73 19.44 -14.83
C GLU A 312 0.42 18.26 -13.89
N ARG A 313 -0.73 18.32 -13.20
CA ARG A 313 -1.16 17.27 -12.26
C ARG A 313 -1.32 15.91 -12.93
N LEU A 314 -1.70 15.85 -14.21
CA LEU A 314 -1.79 14.60 -14.99
C LEU A 314 -0.50 13.79 -14.91
N PHE A 315 0.66 14.45 -15.04
CA PHE A 315 1.97 13.81 -15.00
C PHE A 315 2.47 13.63 -13.56
N LEU A 316 2.33 14.68 -12.73
CA LEU A 316 2.83 14.66 -11.35
C LEU A 316 2.23 13.50 -10.55
N ARG A 317 0.90 13.30 -10.64
CA ARG A 317 0.20 12.21 -9.93
C ARG A 317 0.62 10.81 -10.36
N ARG A 318 1.26 10.67 -11.53
CA ARG A 318 1.79 9.42 -12.09
C ARG A 318 3.28 9.22 -11.82
N GLY A 319 3.87 10.05 -10.96
CA GLY A 319 5.26 9.89 -10.48
C GLY A 319 6.30 10.55 -11.39
N PHE A 320 5.91 11.51 -12.24
CA PHE A 320 6.84 12.25 -13.08
C PHE A 320 7.34 13.54 -12.42
N ARG A 321 8.59 13.91 -12.71
CA ARG A 321 9.06 15.30 -12.69
C ARG A 321 8.77 15.91 -14.05
N ILE A 322 8.25 17.13 -14.04
CA ILE A 322 7.91 17.87 -15.25
C ILE A 322 8.77 19.12 -15.39
N ASN A 323 9.10 19.46 -16.63
CA ASN A 323 9.72 20.72 -16.99
C ASN A 323 8.98 21.31 -18.20
N LYS A 324 8.53 22.56 -18.10
CA LYS A 324 7.88 23.25 -19.22
C LYS A 324 8.96 23.81 -20.15
N LEU A 325 9.11 23.19 -21.33
CA LEU A 325 10.13 23.56 -22.31
C LEU A 325 9.77 24.82 -23.09
N TRP A 326 8.49 24.91 -23.46
CA TRP A 326 7.98 25.93 -24.36
C TRP A 326 6.50 26.19 -24.09
N GLN A 327 6.06 27.42 -24.33
CA GLN A 327 4.67 27.81 -24.26
C GLN A 327 4.39 28.95 -25.23
N THR A 328 3.27 28.87 -25.93
CA THR A 328 2.75 29.94 -26.80
C THR A 328 1.23 30.00 -26.69
N LYS A 329 0.60 30.96 -27.36
CA LYS A 329 -0.86 31.01 -27.56
C LYS A 329 -1.16 30.81 -29.02
N ILE A 330 -2.17 30.01 -29.30
CA ILE A 330 -2.63 29.69 -30.66
C ILE A 330 -4.10 29.98 -30.79
N MET A 331 -4.53 30.31 -32.01
CA MET A 331 -5.94 30.50 -32.30
C MET A 331 -6.68 29.17 -32.17
N GLN A 332 -7.86 29.19 -31.56
CA GLN A 332 -8.73 28.01 -31.55
C GLN A 332 -9.24 27.78 -32.97
N ALA A 333 -9.06 26.56 -33.47
CA ALA A 333 -9.53 26.18 -34.79
C ALA A 333 -11.06 26.31 -34.88
N ALA A 334 -11.55 26.89 -35.98
CA ALA A 334 -12.96 27.28 -36.15
C ALA A 334 -13.91 26.09 -36.29
N ASP A 335 -13.39 24.92 -36.66
CA ASP A 335 -14.08 23.64 -36.82
C ASP A 335 -14.14 22.82 -35.51
N THR A 336 -13.47 23.27 -34.45
CA THR A 336 -13.50 22.60 -33.16
C THR A 336 -14.71 23.06 -32.33
N ASP A 337 -15.64 22.14 -32.03
CA ASP A 337 -16.76 22.46 -31.15
C ASP A 337 -16.35 22.36 -29.67
N ILE A 338 -16.47 23.48 -28.95
CA ILE A 338 -16.20 23.57 -27.50
C ILE A 338 -17.46 23.51 -26.63
N SER A 339 -18.64 23.23 -27.22
CA SER A 339 -19.92 23.13 -26.51
C SER A 339 -19.90 22.11 -25.37
N ALA A 340 -19.16 21.01 -25.53
CA ALA A 340 -18.97 20.00 -24.49
C ALA A 340 -18.31 20.60 -23.22
N LEU A 341 -17.34 21.49 -23.38
CA LEU A 341 -16.65 22.14 -22.25
C LEU A 341 -17.59 23.08 -21.48
N VAL A 342 -18.53 23.72 -22.19
CA VAL A 342 -19.57 24.58 -21.60
C VAL A 342 -20.49 23.80 -20.67
N GLU A 343 -20.94 22.61 -21.08
CA GLU A 343 -21.75 21.72 -20.23
C GLU A 343 -20.97 21.22 -19.01
N ILE A 344 -19.67 20.98 -19.15
CA ILE A 344 -18.81 20.60 -18.01
C ILE A 344 -18.69 21.75 -16.99
N GLU A 345 -18.48 23.00 -17.43
CA GLU A 345 -18.44 24.16 -16.51
C GLU A 345 -19.77 24.45 -15.82
N LYS A 346 -20.89 24.00 -16.39
CA LYS A 346 -22.23 24.17 -15.82
C LYS A 346 -22.48 23.20 -14.67
N ASN A 347 -21.93 21.99 -14.78
CA ASN A 347 -22.13 20.90 -13.82
C ASN A 347 -20.94 20.69 -12.86
N SER A 348 -19.85 21.46 -13.02
CA SER A 348 -18.65 21.37 -12.18
C SER A 348 -18.19 22.74 -11.66
N ARG A 349 -17.32 22.74 -10.64
CA ARG A 349 -16.64 23.96 -10.15
C ARG A 349 -15.43 24.37 -11.02
N HIS A 350 -15.06 23.54 -11.99
CA HIS A 350 -13.92 23.79 -12.85
C HIS A 350 -14.19 24.94 -13.83
N ARG A 351 -13.12 25.65 -14.21
CA ARG A 351 -13.15 26.72 -15.21
C ARG A 351 -12.05 26.48 -16.23
N PHE A 352 -12.44 26.40 -17.49
CA PHE A 352 -11.48 26.33 -18.60
C PHE A 352 -10.88 27.71 -18.88
N GLU A 353 -9.71 27.72 -19.49
CA GLU A 353 -8.91 28.90 -19.78
C GLU A 353 -8.84 29.17 -21.28
N PHE A 354 -9.57 30.18 -21.73
CA PHE A 354 -9.50 30.73 -23.09
C PHE A 354 -9.10 32.19 -23.06
N PHE A 355 -8.64 32.76 -24.17
CA PHE A 355 -8.35 34.19 -24.29
C PHE A 355 -9.10 34.75 -25.50
N MET A 356 -9.47 36.02 -25.46
CA MET A 356 -10.22 36.67 -26.54
C MET A 356 -9.36 37.07 -27.75
N ASP A 357 -8.03 36.96 -27.64
CA ASP A 357 -7.06 37.15 -28.71
C ASP A 357 -5.72 36.50 -28.33
N LEU A 358 -4.67 36.65 -29.14
CA LEU A 358 -3.33 36.07 -28.87
C LEU A 358 -2.50 36.81 -27.81
N VAL A 359 -2.84 38.06 -27.50
CA VAL A 359 -2.06 38.97 -26.65
C VAL A 359 -2.67 39.09 -25.26
N GLY A 360 -3.97 38.83 -25.12
CA GLY A 360 -4.74 38.94 -23.89
C GLY A 360 -4.18 38.06 -22.78
N ASP A 361 -3.97 38.60 -21.61
CA ASP A 361 -3.36 37.96 -20.44
C ASP A 361 -4.39 37.38 -19.46
N GLN A 362 -5.63 37.86 -19.51
CA GLN A 362 -6.72 37.39 -18.65
C GLN A 362 -7.52 36.26 -19.31
N PRO A 363 -7.61 35.08 -18.68
CA PRO A 363 -8.42 33.99 -19.21
C PRO A 363 -9.92 34.24 -18.99
N VAL A 364 -10.73 33.79 -19.94
CA VAL A 364 -12.19 33.71 -19.88
C VAL A 364 -12.63 32.25 -19.85
N CYS A 365 -13.76 31.98 -19.19
CA CYS A 365 -14.31 30.63 -19.07
C CYS A 365 -14.93 30.13 -20.39
N ALA A 366 -15.13 28.82 -20.53
CA ALA A 366 -15.68 28.21 -21.74
C ALA A 366 -17.03 28.80 -22.14
N ARG A 367 -17.91 29.09 -21.16
CA ARG A 367 -19.21 29.78 -21.43
C ARG A 367 -19.04 31.11 -22.17
N THR A 368 -18.14 31.96 -21.67
CA THR A 368 -17.86 33.27 -22.28
C THR A 368 -17.19 33.11 -23.64
N ALA A 369 -16.21 32.20 -23.73
CA ALA A 369 -15.50 31.92 -24.98
C ALA A 369 -16.45 31.43 -26.08
N TRP A 370 -17.33 30.47 -25.76
CA TRP A 370 -18.31 29.92 -26.71
C TRP A 370 -19.31 30.99 -27.18
N ALA A 371 -19.85 31.80 -26.26
CA ALA A 371 -20.77 32.88 -26.59
C ALA A 371 -20.10 33.97 -27.45
N TYR A 372 -18.85 34.32 -27.14
CA TYR A 372 -18.05 35.27 -27.94
C TYR A 372 -17.77 34.73 -29.34
N MET A 373 -17.38 33.46 -29.46
CA MET A 373 -17.15 32.79 -30.74
C MET A 373 -18.42 32.74 -31.60
N LYS A 374 -19.58 32.39 -31.01
CA LYS A 374 -20.87 32.40 -31.73
C LYS A 374 -21.32 33.79 -32.18
N SER A 375 -20.79 34.83 -31.56
CA SER A 375 -21.02 36.23 -31.92
C SER A 375 -20.04 36.76 -33.00
N GLY A 376 -19.19 35.89 -33.56
CA GLY A 376 -18.18 36.25 -34.58
C GLY A 376 -16.82 36.67 -34.01
N GLY A 377 -16.66 36.61 -32.68
CA GLY A 377 -15.38 36.78 -32.02
C GLY A 377 -14.42 35.63 -32.30
N ARG A 378 -13.13 35.85 -32.13
CA ARG A 378 -12.12 34.78 -32.19
C ARG A 378 -11.58 34.52 -30.79
N ILE A 379 -11.23 33.28 -30.49
CA ILE A 379 -10.65 32.91 -29.20
C ILE A 379 -9.32 32.19 -29.42
N SER A 380 -8.44 32.30 -28.44
CA SER A 380 -7.16 31.60 -28.40
C SER A 380 -7.04 30.79 -27.11
N HIS A 381 -6.08 29.88 -27.06
CA HIS A 381 -5.71 29.15 -25.84
C HIS A 381 -4.20 28.96 -25.80
N ALA A 382 -3.67 28.72 -24.60
CA ALA A 382 -2.26 28.41 -24.45
C ALA A 382 -1.94 27.00 -24.97
N LEU A 383 -0.73 26.80 -25.46
CA LEU A 383 -0.19 25.51 -25.85
C LEU A 383 1.19 25.36 -25.20
N SER A 384 1.40 24.30 -24.43
CA SER A 384 2.61 24.08 -23.65
C SER A 384 3.26 22.75 -23.98
N VAL A 385 4.57 22.73 -24.13
CA VAL A 385 5.35 21.51 -24.34
C VAL A 385 6.04 21.12 -23.04
N TYR A 386 5.67 19.97 -22.49
CA TYR A 386 6.23 19.45 -21.25
C TYR A 386 7.19 18.31 -21.51
N SER A 387 8.32 18.36 -20.81
CA SER A 387 9.29 17.27 -20.68
C SER A 387 9.03 16.55 -19.36
N CYS A 388 8.83 15.24 -19.40
CA CYS A 388 8.38 14.44 -18.27
C CYS A 388 9.34 13.26 -18.07
N GLN A 389 9.96 13.19 -16.89
CA GLN A 389 10.87 12.11 -16.49
C GLN A 389 10.35 11.43 -15.22
N LEU A 390 10.41 10.10 -15.14
CA LEU A 390 10.03 9.37 -13.93
C LEU A 390 10.98 9.72 -12.77
N ARG A 391 10.41 10.00 -11.59
CA ARG A 391 11.17 10.31 -10.35
C ARG A 391 12.07 9.14 -9.93
N GLN A 392 11.45 7.96 -9.78
CA GLN A 392 12.10 6.72 -9.38
C GLN A 392 11.60 5.59 -10.31
N PRO A 393 12.20 5.45 -11.50
CA PRO A 393 11.56 4.73 -12.60
C PRO A 393 11.24 3.27 -12.30
N ASN A 394 12.12 2.56 -11.61
CA ASN A 394 11.91 1.14 -11.29
C ASN A 394 10.76 0.96 -10.29
N GLN A 395 10.70 1.80 -9.26
CA GLN A 395 9.68 1.79 -8.23
C GLN A 395 8.31 2.18 -8.80
N VAL A 396 8.26 3.27 -9.59
CA VAL A 396 7.01 3.70 -10.24
C VAL A 396 6.49 2.62 -11.20
N LYS A 397 7.37 2.00 -11.99
CA LYS A 397 6.97 0.88 -12.86
C LYS A 397 6.34 -0.27 -12.08
N LYS A 398 6.96 -0.70 -10.97
CA LYS A 398 6.39 -1.74 -10.08
C LYS A 398 5.00 -1.39 -9.55
N ILE A 399 4.80 -0.13 -9.15
CA ILE A 399 3.48 0.35 -8.69
C ILE A 399 2.44 0.21 -9.81
N PHE A 400 2.76 0.66 -11.02
CA PHE A 400 1.84 0.56 -12.16
C PHE A 400 1.66 -0.87 -12.68
N GLU A 401 2.63 -1.75 -12.51
CA GLU A 401 2.49 -3.19 -12.78
C GLU A 401 1.48 -3.82 -11.82
N PHE A 402 1.61 -3.57 -10.51
CA PHE A 402 0.64 -4.03 -9.52
C PHE A 402 -0.79 -3.55 -9.82
N LEU A 403 -0.96 -2.27 -10.18
CA LEU A 403 -2.27 -1.70 -10.46
C LEU A 403 -2.97 -2.30 -11.70
N LYS A 404 -2.23 -2.96 -12.61
CA LYS A 404 -2.81 -3.61 -13.80
C LYS A 404 -3.55 -4.91 -13.47
N ASP A 405 -3.23 -5.56 -12.36
CA ASP A 405 -3.77 -6.87 -11.96
C ASP A 405 -5.15 -6.76 -11.27
N GLY A 406 -6.07 -5.98 -11.84
CA GLY A 406 -7.46 -5.89 -11.38
C GLY A 406 -7.76 -4.77 -10.36
N PHE A 407 -6.84 -3.83 -10.14
CA PHE A 407 -7.02 -2.70 -9.20
C PHE A 407 -7.34 -1.36 -9.90
N HIS A 408 -8.15 -1.38 -10.97
CA HIS A 408 -8.48 -0.18 -11.74
C HIS A 408 -9.10 0.95 -10.91
N GLU A 409 -9.95 0.62 -9.93
CA GLU A 409 -10.50 1.62 -9.00
C GLU A 409 -9.40 2.35 -8.23
N VAL A 410 -8.37 1.62 -7.78
CA VAL A 410 -7.25 2.18 -7.02
C VAL A 410 -6.37 3.06 -7.91
N SER A 411 -6.23 2.72 -9.20
CA SER A 411 -5.52 3.56 -10.18
C SER A 411 -6.11 4.97 -10.25
N SER A 412 -7.44 5.09 -10.14
CA SER A 412 -8.10 6.40 -10.12
C SER A 412 -7.77 7.24 -8.88
N SER A 413 -7.44 6.59 -7.76
CA SER A 413 -7.03 7.19 -6.48
C SER A 413 -5.53 7.44 -6.36
N LEU A 414 -4.71 6.96 -7.31
CA LEU A 414 -3.25 7.14 -7.33
C LEU A 414 -2.90 8.64 -7.37
N ASP A 415 -2.12 9.09 -6.37
CA ASP A 415 -1.58 10.44 -6.33
C ASP A 415 -0.12 10.45 -5.83
N LEU A 416 0.80 10.34 -6.80
CA LEU A 416 2.24 10.47 -6.59
C LEU A 416 2.73 11.91 -6.82
N SER A 417 1.86 12.91 -6.66
CA SER A 417 2.29 14.31 -6.61
C SER A 417 2.78 14.65 -5.21
N PHE A 418 3.92 15.34 -5.14
CA PHE A 418 4.59 15.70 -3.89
C PHE A 418 5.11 17.12 -4.01
N ASP A 419 4.86 17.93 -2.98
CA ASP A 419 5.43 19.27 -2.84
C ASP A 419 6.89 19.22 -2.36
N ASP A 420 7.25 18.18 -1.59
CA ASP A 420 8.60 17.93 -1.09
C ASP A 420 9.16 16.63 -1.70
N ASP A 421 10.35 16.74 -2.31
CA ASP A 421 11.05 15.62 -2.90
C ASP A 421 11.48 14.59 -1.85
N SER A 422 11.74 14.96 -0.60
CA SER A 422 12.09 13.99 0.46
C SER A 422 10.92 13.05 0.79
N VAL A 423 9.69 13.58 0.77
CA VAL A 423 8.47 12.77 0.97
C VAL A 423 8.26 11.82 -0.20
N ALA A 424 8.53 12.27 -1.42
CA ALA A 424 8.49 11.41 -2.60
C ALA A 424 9.54 10.28 -2.51
N ASP A 425 10.74 10.63 -2.04
CA ASP A 425 11.86 9.70 -1.91
C ASP A 425 11.62 8.61 -0.85
N GLU A 426 10.76 8.88 0.14
CA GLU A 426 10.34 7.91 1.16
C GLU A 426 9.09 7.10 0.75
N LYS A 427 8.07 7.77 0.21
CA LYS A 427 6.77 7.14 -0.08
C LYS A 427 6.80 6.25 -1.33
N ILE A 428 7.46 6.64 -2.41
CA ILE A 428 7.47 5.87 -3.66
C ILE A 428 8.13 4.49 -3.48
N PRO A 429 9.30 4.35 -2.84
CA PRO A 429 9.87 3.03 -2.62
C PRO A 429 9.04 2.16 -1.69
N PHE A 430 8.46 2.74 -0.62
CA PHE A 430 7.55 2.01 0.25
C PHE A 430 6.33 1.49 -0.51
N LEU A 431 5.72 2.30 -1.37
CA LEU A 431 4.60 1.85 -2.20
C LEU A 431 5.00 0.73 -3.15
N ALA A 432 6.18 0.80 -3.77
CA ALA A 432 6.69 -0.28 -4.61
C ALA A 432 6.96 -1.56 -3.80
N TYR A 433 7.49 -1.44 -2.58
CA TYR A 433 7.66 -2.55 -1.65
C TYR A 433 6.31 -3.16 -1.24
N LEU A 434 5.34 -2.33 -0.87
CA LEU A 434 4.01 -2.75 -0.47
C LEU A 434 3.30 -3.47 -1.62
N ALA A 435 3.39 -2.95 -2.84
CA ALA A 435 2.86 -3.60 -4.05
C ALA A 435 3.44 -5.01 -4.22
N SER A 436 4.76 -5.17 -4.16
CA SER A 436 5.40 -6.49 -4.23
C SER A 436 4.98 -7.40 -3.06
N PHE A 437 4.93 -6.88 -1.83
CA PHE A 437 4.52 -7.64 -0.66
C PHE A 437 3.08 -8.18 -0.79
N LEU A 438 2.14 -7.34 -1.23
CA LEU A 438 0.74 -7.73 -1.42
C LEU A 438 0.51 -8.67 -2.61
N GLN A 439 1.41 -8.67 -3.60
CA GLN A 439 1.36 -9.56 -4.76
C GLN A 439 1.97 -10.93 -4.47
N GLU A 440 3.08 -10.97 -3.72
CA GLU A 440 3.83 -12.20 -3.42
C GLU A 440 3.23 -13.01 -2.25
N ASN A 441 2.56 -12.35 -1.30
CA ASN A 441 2.03 -13.02 -0.10
C ASN A 441 0.51 -13.21 -0.22
N THR A 442 0.09 -14.46 -0.41
CA THR A 442 -1.33 -14.83 -0.44
C THR A 442 -1.93 -14.91 0.96
N SER A 443 -1.12 -15.23 1.98
CA SER A 443 -1.49 -15.29 3.39
C SER A 443 -0.50 -14.47 4.22
N ASN A 444 -0.93 -13.99 5.39
CA ASN A 444 -0.05 -13.20 6.25
C ASN A 444 0.96 -14.08 7.00
N PRO A 445 2.23 -13.64 7.13
CA PRO A 445 3.24 -14.43 7.80
C PRO A 445 2.96 -14.53 9.31
N CYS A 446 3.29 -15.68 9.89
CA CYS A 446 3.25 -15.88 11.34
C CYS A 446 4.44 -15.16 11.99
N GLU A 447 4.20 -13.96 12.51
CA GLU A 447 5.23 -13.09 13.08
C GLU A 447 5.12 -12.99 14.61
N PRO A 448 6.25 -12.87 15.34
CA PRO A 448 6.25 -12.77 16.79
C PRO A 448 5.49 -11.53 17.31
N PRO A 449 4.72 -11.64 18.41
CA PRO A 449 3.95 -10.53 18.98
C PRO A 449 4.73 -9.26 19.29
N ALA A 450 5.94 -9.41 19.82
CA ALA A 450 6.83 -8.32 20.21
C ALA A 450 7.71 -7.79 19.05
N GLY A 451 7.23 -7.96 17.81
CA GLY A 451 7.84 -7.43 16.60
C GLY A 451 8.27 -8.51 15.61
N CYS A 452 8.03 -8.24 14.33
CA CYS A 452 8.40 -9.12 13.23
C CYS A 452 9.91 -9.39 13.28
N LEU A 453 10.32 -10.63 13.03
CA LEU A 453 11.74 -10.99 13.10
C LEU A 453 12.56 -10.18 12.09
N ASN A 454 12.02 -9.97 10.88
CA ASN A 454 12.65 -9.15 9.86
C ASN A 454 12.85 -7.69 10.34
N PHE A 455 11.84 -7.08 10.94
CA PHE A 455 11.94 -5.71 11.45
C PHE A 455 12.99 -5.57 12.56
N ARG A 456 13.02 -6.52 13.52
CA ARG A 456 14.05 -6.54 14.58
C ARG A 456 15.45 -6.76 14.02
N ASN A 457 15.61 -7.62 13.00
CA ASN A 457 16.88 -7.77 12.28
C ASN A 457 17.33 -6.47 11.62
N LEU A 458 16.41 -5.72 11.01
CA LEU A 458 16.70 -4.44 10.38
C LEU A 458 17.10 -3.37 11.39
N VAL A 459 16.41 -3.28 12.54
CA VAL A 459 16.79 -2.38 13.63
C VAL A 459 18.18 -2.74 14.19
N ALA A 460 18.43 -4.02 14.48
CA ALA A 460 19.73 -4.49 14.96
C ALA A 460 20.84 -4.24 13.93
N GLY A 461 20.56 -4.50 12.65
CA GLY A 461 21.45 -4.22 11.53
C GLY A 461 21.78 -2.73 11.39
N PHE A 462 20.78 -1.86 11.54
CA PHE A 462 20.97 -0.40 11.53
C PHE A 462 21.87 0.05 12.67
N MET A 463 21.59 -0.40 13.90
CA MET A 463 22.40 -0.10 15.08
C MET A 463 23.85 -0.60 14.92
N LYS A 464 24.03 -1.78 14.33
CA LYS A 464 25.35 -2.35 14.04
C LYS A 464 26.12 -1.54 12.97
N SER A 465 25.47 -1.22 11.85
CA SER A 465 26.14 -0.63 10.68
C SER A 465 26.37 0.87 10.78
N TYR A 466 25.46 1.61 11.41
CA TYR A 466 25.50 3.08 11.50
C TYR A 466 25.96 3.61 12.86
N HIS A 467 25.74 2.85 13.93
CA HIS A 467 26.11 3.26 15.28
C HIS A 467 27.17 2.36 15.94
N HIS A 468 27.63 1.31 15.25
CA HIS A 468 28.62 0.36 15.75
C HIS A 468 28.21 -0.36 17.04
N ILE A 469 26.91 -0.56 17.25
CA ILE A 469 26.38 -1.26 18.42
C ILE A 469 26.04 -2.70 18.01
N PRO A 470 26.72 -3.73 18.54
CA PRO A 470 26.55 -5.12 18.13
C PRO A 470 25.31 -5.75 18.75
N LEU A 471 24.12 -5.23 18.41
CA LEU A 471 22.84 -5.78 18.85
C LEU A 471 22.45 -7.00 18.01
N THR A 472 21.67 -7.89 18.63
CA THR A 472 20.91 -8.94 17.94
C THR A 472 19.40 -8.65 18.04
N PRO A 473 18.54 -9.36 17.28
CA PRO A 473 17.09 -9.25 17.44
C PRO A 473 16.59 -9.54 18.86
N ASP A 474 17.35 -10.32 19.63
CA ASP A 474 17.05 -10.65 21.02
C ASP A 474 17.37 -9.52 22.01
N ASN A 475 17.84 -8.37 21.51
CA ASN A 475 17.98 -7.14 22.29
C ASN A 475 16.87 -6.13 22.01
N VAL A 476 15.99 -6.38 21.03
CA VAL A 476 15.03 -5.40 20.50
C VAL A 476 13.60 -5.88 20.71
N VAL A 477 12.82 -5.13 21.49
CA VAL A 477 11.39 -5.38 21.70
C VAL A 477 10.58 -4.27 21.03
N VAL A 478 9.62 -4.62 20.18
CA VAL A 478 8.84 -3.65 19.38
C VAL A 478 7.46 -3.43 20.00
N PHE A 479 7.10 -2.16 20.14
CA PHE A 479 5.84 -1.68 20.70
C PHE A 479 5.05 -0.86 19.67
N PRO A 480 3.70 -0.78 19.79
CA PRO A 480 2.89 0.06 18.92
C PRO A 480 3.20 1.57 19.03
N SER A 481 3.62 2.04 20.20
CA SER A 481 4.02 3.44 20.41
C SER A 481 4.90 3.58 21.65
N ARG A 482 5.57 4.73 21.79
CA ARG A 482 6.34 5.05 23.00
C ARG A 482 5.47 5.11 24.25
N ALA A 483 4.23 5.58 24.12
CA ALA A 483 3.29 5.67 25.24
C ALA A 483 2.94 4.30 25.80
N VAL A 484 2.65 3.34 24.90
CA VAL A 484 2.37 1.94 25.26
C VAL A 484 3.61 1.29 25.90
N ALA A 485 4.81 1.55 25.37
CA ALA A 485 6.04 1.02 25.95
C ALA A 485 6.27 1.50 27.40
N ILE A 486 6.06 2.80 27.67
CA ILE A 486 6.23 3.37 29.01
C ILE A 486 5.18 2.83 29.97
N GLU A 487 3.90 2.78 29.57
CA GLU A 487 2.85 2.24 30.43
C GLU A 487 3.10 0.77 30.75
N ASN A 488 3.43 -0.05 29.77
CA ASN A 488 3.70 -1.48 29.95
C ASN A 488 4.92 -1.71 30.85
N ALA A 489 5.97 -0.91 30.72
CA ALA A 489 7.12 -0.96 31.62
C ALA A 489 6.72 -0.61 33.07
N LEU A 490 5.95 0.46 33.28
CA LEU A 490 5.49 0.86 34.62
C LEU A 490 4.59 -0.21 35.26
N ARG A 491 3.74 -0.89 34.48
CA ARG A 491 2.90 -2.01 34.98
C ARG A 491 3.71 -3.26 35.30
N LEU A 492 4.72 -3.57 34.49
CA LEU A 492 5.58 -4.72 34.72
C LEU A 492 6.31 -4.62 36.07
N PHE A 493 6.75 -3.42 36.45
CA PHE A 493 7.44 -3.17 37.71
C PHE A 493 6.50 -2.79 38.87
N SER A 494 5.32 -2.23 38.59
CA SER A 494 4.39 -1.64 39.56
C SER A 494 5.07 -0.82 40.66
N PRO A 495 5.88 0.21 40.33
CA PRO A 495 6.67 0.92 41.32
C PRO A 495 5.77 1.75 42.25
N GLY A 496 5.99 1.62 43.56
CA GLY A 496 5.34 2.47 44.56
C GLY A 496 5.68 3.95 44.39
N LEU A 497 6.85 4.25 43.80
CA LEU A 497 7.22 5.56 43.31
C LEU A 497 8.07 5.49 42.04
N ALA A 498 7.59 6.15 40.99
CA ALA A 498 8.31 6.42 39.75
C ALA A 498 8.48 7.93 39.53
N ILE A 499 9.60 8.32 38.92
CA ILE A 499 9.80 9.66 38.40
C ILE A 499 9.71 9.60 36.87
N VAL A 500 8.89 10.46 36.27
CA VAL A 500 8.69 10.49 34.82
C VAL A 500 8.84 11.91 34.30
N ASP A 501 9.57 12.09 33.19
CA ASP A 501 9.66 13.37 32.46
C ASP A 501 8.26 13.90 32.12
N GLU A 502 8.01 15.18 32.42
CA GLU A 502 6.73 15.88 32.20
C GLU A 502 6.17 15.72 30.76
N HIS A 503 7.03 15.59 29.75
CA HIS A 503 6.59 15.43 28.36
C HIS A 503 6.05 14.02 28.07
N LEU A 504 6.39 13.05 28.92
CA LEU A 504 6.02 11.65 28.79
C LEU A 504 4.81 11.29 29.67
N THR A 505 4.44 12.12 30.65
CA THR A 505 3.31 11.86 31.56
C THR A 505 1.94 12.10 30.95
N ARG A 506 1.85 12.87 29.86
CA ARG A 506 0.58 13.19 29.18
C ARG A 506 -0.26 11.97 28.78
N HIS A 507 0.39 10.82 28.60
CA HIS A 507 -0.23 9.56 28.18
C HIS A 507 -0.40 8.56 29.33
N LEU A 508 -0.04 8.94 30.57
CA LEU A 508 -0.20 8.06 31.72
C LEU A 508 -1.60 8.21 32.35
N PRO A 509 -2.10 7.18 33.04
CA PRO A 509 -3.33 7.26 33.82
C PRO A 509 -3.29 8.44 34.79
N LYS A 510 -4.33 9.30 34.78
CA LYS A 510 -4.38 10.51 35.62
C LYS A 510 -4.24 10.20 37.11
N GLN A 511 -4.76 9.05 37.54
CA GLN A 511 -4.68 8.57 38.92
C GLN A 511 -3.26 8.23 39.39
N TRP A 512 -2.33 7.93 38.48
CA TRP A 512 -0.93 7.71 38.85
C TRP A 512 -0.20 9.02 39.14
N LEU A 513 -0.65 10.13 38.55
CA LEU A 513 -0.03 11.46 38.67
C LEU A 513 -0.45 12.13 39.98
N THR A 514 0.21 11.77 41.08
CA THR A 514 -0.10 12.31 42.41
C THR A 514 1.14 12.36 43.32
N SER A 515 1.16 13.34 44.21
CA SER A 515 2.15 13.45 45.29
C SER A 515 1.59 13.04 46.66
N LEU A 516 0.27 12.85 46.77
CA LEU A 516 -0.43 12.59 48.04
C LEU A 516 -0.03 11.24 48.66
N ALA A 517 0.33 10.26 47.84
CA ALA A 517 0.79 8.95 48.29
C ALA A 517 2.14 8.99 49.04
N ILE A 518 2.86 10.13 49.00
CA ILE A 518 4.09 10.35 49.78
C ILE A 518 3.78 10.71 51.24
N GLU A 519 2.61 11.30 51.52
CA GLU A 519 2.21 11.74 52.87
C GLU A 519 1.58 10.61 53.71
N GLU A 520 0.92 9.64 53.06
CA GLU A 520 0.30 8.49 53.73
C GLU A 520 1.21 7.25 53.64
N SER A 521 1.97 6.95 54.70
CA SER A 521 2.96 5.86 54.75
C SER A 521 2.39 4.42 54.70
N ASN A 522 1.15 4.24 54.26
CA ASN A 522 0.49 2.94 54.07
C ASN A 522 0.24 2.72 52.57
N HIS A 523 1.30 2.42 51.81
CA HIS A 523 1.13 2.03 50.42
C HIS A 523 0.28 0.75 50.34
N ALA A 524 -0.88 0.83 49.68
CA ALA A 524 -1.53 -0.38 49.17
C ALA A 524 -0.54 -1.06 48.21
N LYS A 525 -0.23 -2.33 48.45
CA LYS A 525 0.69 -3.11 47.62
C LYS A 525 0.28 -3.01 46.14
N ASP A 526 1.25 -2.84 45.25
CA ASP A 526 1.09 -2.78 43.79
C ASP A 526 0.40 -1.53 43.21
N THR A 527 0.37 -0.40 43.95
CA THR A 527 -0.13 0.88 43.42
C THR A 527 1.00 1.71 42.79
N VAL A 528 0.81 2.12 41.54
CA VAL A 528 1.78 2.98 40.81
C VAL A 528 1.59 4.44 41.17
N THR A 529 2.64 5.08 41.67
CA THR A 529 2.69 6.55 41.87
C THR A 529 3.73 7.16 40.95
N VAL A 530 3.38 8.23 40.25
CA VAL A 530 4.25 8.94 39.32
C VAL A 530 4.37 10.41 39.75
N ILE A 531 5.61 10.87 39.86
CA ILE A 531 5.93 12.30 40.04
C ILE A 531 6.57 12.81 38.75
N GLU A 532 6.05 13.94 38.27
CA GLU A 532 6.60 14.64 37.11
C GLU A 532 7.97 15.25 37.44
N ALA A 533 8.91 15.12 36.51
CA ALA A 533 10.24 15.71 36.64
C ALA A 533 10.62 16.52 35.40
N PRO A 534 11.48 17.54 35.58
CA PRO A 534 12.07 18.26 34.46
C PRO A 534 13.01 17.34 33.67
N ARG A 535 13.10 17.60 32.36
CA ARG A 535 13.96 16.85 31.43
C ARG A 535 15.47 17.07 31.62
N GLN A 536 15.88 18.14 32.32
CA GLN A 536 17.30 18.44 32.54
C GLN A 536 17.95 17.46 33.51
N SER A 537 19.07 16.86 33.11
CA SER A 537 19.69 15.77 33.86
C SER A 537 20.13 16.18 35.28
N ASP A 538 20.68 17.38 35.48
CA ASP A 538 21.14 17.85 36.79
C ASP A 538 20.01 17.94 37.83
N LEU A 539 18.85 18.48 37.42
CA LEU A 539 17.66 18.58 38.28
C LEU A 539 17.07 17.20 38.56
N LEU A 540 17.02 16.34 37.53
CA LEU A 540 16.53 14.98 37.67
C LEU A 540 17.42 14.15 38.62
N ILE A 541 18.74 14.30 38.55
CA ILE A 541 19.70 13.66 39.45
C ILE A 541 19.43 14.09 40.91
N GLU A 542 19.14 15.37 41.15
CA GLU A 542 18.76 15.85 42.48
C GLU A 542 17.48 15.17 42.98
N LEU A 543 16.44 15.12 42.14
CA LEU A 543 15.17 14.47 42.48
C LEU A 543 15.35 12.97 42.76
N ILE A 544 16.11 12.25 41.94
CA ILE A 544 16.40 10.82 42.15
C ILE A 544 17.07 10.60 43.50
N ARG A 545 18.06 11.42 43.87
CA ARG A 545 18.77 11.30 45.16
C ARG A 545 17.85 11.57 46.36
N LYS A 546 16.93 12.52 46.23
CA LYS A 546 16.04 12.95 47.32
C LYS A 546 14.84 12.02 47.51
N LEU A 547 14.18 11.68 46.41
CA LEU A 547 12.92 10.93 46.41
C LEU A 547 13.14 9.42 46.35
N LYS A 548 14.32 8.97 45.91
CA LYS A 548 14.72 7.56 45.82
C LYS A 548 13.67 6.69 45.10
N PRO A 549 13.27 7.04 43.87
CA PRO A 549 12.26 6.28 43.14
C PRO A 549 12.74 4.87 42.82
N GLN A 550 11.81 3.97 42.55
CA GLN A 550 12.13 2.61 42.10
C GLN A 550 12.33 2.54 40.58
N VAL A 551 11.62 3.39 39.83
CA VAL A 551 11.72 3.50 38.37
C VAL A 551 11.86 4.97 37.96
N VAL A 552 12.71 5.23 36.98
CA VAL A 552 12.90 6.55 36.37
C VAL A 552 12.65 6.42 34.87
N VAL A 553 11.75 7.22 34.32
CA VAL A 553 11.50 7.32 32.88
C VAL A 553 11.79 8.74 32.42
N THR A 554 12.76 8.94 31.54
CA THR A 554 13.15 10.31 31.16
C THR A 554 13.60 10.42 29.71
N GLY A 555 13.35 11.56 29.09
CA GLY A 555 14.07 11.98 27.89
C GLY A 555 15.42 12.61 28.22
N MET A 556 16.06 13.20 27.21
CA MET A 556 17.24 14.06 27.38
C MET A 556 17.00 15.42 26.73
N ALA A 557 17.52 16.49 27.33
CA ALA A 557 17.53 17.80 26.69
C ALA A 557 18.46 17.80 25.45
N GLN A 558 18.12 18.60 24.43
CA GLN A 558 18.84 18.62 23.14
C GLN A 558 20.36 18.78 23.27
N PHE A 559 20.82 19.65 24.17
CA PHE A 559 22.25 19.91 24.38
C PHE A 559 22.96 18.79 25.16
N GLU A 560 22.23 18.07 26.03
CA GLU A 560 22.77 16.95 26.81
C GLU A 560 22.88 15.68 25.96
N ALA A 561 21.98 15.52 24.98
CA ALA A 561 21.93 14.35 24.11
C ALA A 561 23.16 14.19 23.19
N ILE A 562 24.02 15.20 23.06
CA ILE A 562 25.19 15.16 22.14
C ILE A 562 26.36 14.35 22.71
N THR A 563 26.52 14.34 24.04
CA THR A 563 27.64 13.69 24.74
C THR A 563 27.14 12.63 25.72
N SER A 564 27.98 11.65 26.08
CA SER A 564 27.57 10.58 27.00
C SER A 564 27.52 11.01 28.47
N ALA A 565 27.95 12.24 28.81
CA ALA A 565 28.13 12.66 30.21
C ALA A 565 26.83 12.63 31.03
N ALA A 566 25.75 13.22 30.52
CA ALA A 566 24.45 13.21 31.19
C ALA A 566 23.91 11.79 31.38
N PHE A 567 24.02 10.96 30.34
CA PHE A 567 23.59 9.56 30.42
C PHE A 567 24.39 8.75 31.44
N VAL A 568 25.72 8.90 31.48
CA VAL A 568 26.59 8.24 32.48
C VAL A 568 26.22 8.68 33.90
N ASN A 569 25.95 9.97 34.11
CA ASN A 569 25.52 10.48 35.42
C ASN A 569 24.17 9.91 35.84
N LEU A 570 23.21 9.79 34.90
CA LEU A 570 21.91 9.17 35.15
C LEU A 570 22.05 7.68 35.47
N LEU A 571 22.89 6.94 34.76
CA LEU A 571 23.19 5.54 35.04
C LEU A 571 23.80 5.37 36.45
N SER A 572 24.73 6.26 36.83
CA SER A 572 25.38 6.23 38.14
C SER A 572 24.38 6.51 39.27
N VAL A 573 23.59 7.59 39.18
CA VAL A 573 22.67 7.94 40.27
C VAL A 573 21.56 6.91 40.45
N THR A 574 21.05 6.34 39.36
CA THR A 574 20.02 5.28 39.42
C THR A 574 20.58 4.00 40.00
N LYS A 575 21.83 3.64 39.65
CA LYS A 575 22.57 2.54 40.29
C LYS A 575 22.75 2.78 41.80
N ASP A 576 23.19 3.97 42.20
CA ASP A 576 23.44 4.33 43.60
C ASP A 576 22.17 4.26 44.45
N VAL A 577 21.02 4.65 43.88
CA VAL A 577 19.73 4.60 44.55
C VAL A 577 19.11 3.19 44.53
N GLY A 578 19.36 2.39 43.50
CA GLY A 578 18.68 1.12 43.27
C GLY A 578 17.43 1.27 42.39
N SER A 579 17.43 2.27 41.51
CA SER A 579 16.34 2.56 40.57
C SER A 579 16.61 1.92 39.21
N ARG A 580 15.56 1.48 38.52
CA ARG A 580 15.63 1.16 37.09
C ARG A 580 15.47 2.42 36.24
N LEU A 581 16.16 2.49 35.11
CA LEU A 581 16.13 3.61 34.18
C LEU A 581 15.54 3.17 32.82
N LEU A 582 14.49 3.85 32.36
CA LEU A 582 14.00 3.78 31.00
C LEU A 582 14.27 5.14 30.32
N LEU A 583 15.24 5.18 29.42
CA LEU A 583 15.66 6.42 28.76
C LEU A 583 15.03 6.54 27.38
N ASP A 584 14.21 7.55 27.15
CA ASP A 584 13.64 7.87 25.84
C ASP A 584 14.59 8.72 24.99
N ILE A 585 15.02 8.18 23.85
CA ILE A 585 15.84 8.90 22.86
C ILE A 585 15.08 9.18 21.56
N SER A 586 13.75 9.02 21.53
CA SER A 586 12.91 9.19 20.32
C SER A 586 13.19 10.49 19.56
N GLU A 587 13.31 11.62 20.27
CA GLU A 587 13.57 12.93 19.67
C GLU A 587 14.99 13.04 19.05
N HIS A 588 15.92 12.21 19.51
CA HIS A 588 17.34 12.22 19.14
C HIS A 588 17.74 11.06 18.24
N LEU A 589 16.79 10.20 17.86
CA LEU A 589 16.99 9.16 16.86
C LEU A 589 16.75 9.74 15.46
N GLU A 590 17.67 9.46 14.54
CA GLU A 590 17.62 9.95 13.17
C GLU A 590 17.91 8.80 12.22
N LEU A 591 16.95 8.50 11.33
CA LEU A 591 17.10 7.51 10.27
C LEU A 591 17.78 8.19 9.07
N SER A 592 19.10 8.20 9.06
CA SER A 592 19.91 8.87 8.03
C SER A 592 21.17 8.07 7.75
N SER A 593 21.73 8.26 6.54
CA SER A 593 23.04 7.71 6.18
C SER A 593 24.20 8.40 6.92
N LEU A 594 23.97 9.59 7.46
CA LEU A 594 24.89 10.33 8.33
C LEU A 594 24.13 10.84 9.57
N PRO A 595 23.82 9.95 10.54
CA PRO A 595 23.02 10.34 11.69
C PRO A 595 23.79 11.33 12.58
N SER A 596 23.06 12.27 13.17
CA SER A 596 23.61 13.23 14.12
C SER A 596 24.23 12.56 15.36
N SER A 597 25.13 13.29 16.03
CA SER A 597 25.82 12.80 17.23
C SER A 597 24.84 12.58 18.39
N ASN A 598 24.73 11.32 18.84
CA ASN A 598 23.95 10.94 20.01
C ASN A 598 24.86 10.31 21.10
N GLY A 599 24.90 10.92 22.28
CA GLY A 599 25.71 10.54 23.42
C GLY A 599 25.37 9.17 24.02
N VAL A 600 24.11 8.75 23.97
CA VAL A 600 23.65 7.43 24.43
C VAL A 600 24.12 6.35 23.46
N LEU A 601 23.94 6.58 22.15
CA LEU A 601 24.40 5.63 21.13
C LEU A 601 25.94 5.52 21.13
N LYS A 602 26.65 6.63 21.33
CA LYS A 602 28.11 6.65 21.54
C LYS A 602 28.55 5.84 22.76
N TYR A 603 27.80 5.90 23.85
CA TYR A 603 28.06 5.06 25.02
C TYR A 603 27.89 3.57 24.66
N LEU A 604 26.79 3.21 24.00
CA LEU A 604 26.47 1.82 23.62
C LEU A 604 27.45 1.20 22.61
N ALA A 605 28.09 2.02 21.79
CA ALA A 605 29.14 1.59 20.88
C ALA A 605 30.41 1.11 21.62
N GLY A 606 30.71 1.72 22.77
CA GLY A 606 31.90 1.39 23.58
C GLY A 606 31.64 0.52 24.81
N LYS A 607 30.40 0.49 25.33
CA LYS A 607 30.04 -0.22 26.57
C LYS A 607 28.72 -0.97 26.42
N THR A 608 28.59 -2.11 27.09
CA THR A 608 27.30 -2.82 27.16
C THR A 608 26.30 -2.03 28.02
N LEU A 609 25.00 -2.16 27.72
CA LEU A 609 23.96 -1.50 28.50
C LEU A 609 23.82 -2.17 29.88
N PRO A 610 23.86 -1.43 31.00
CA PRO A 610 23.65 -2.01 32.33
C PRO A 610 22.26 -2.63 32.50
N SER A 611 22.14 -3.69 33.31
CA SER A 611 20.88 -4.45 33.48
C SER A 611 19.73 -3.68 34.14
N HIS A 612 20.02 -2.56 34.83
CA HIS A 612 18.99 -1.68 35.36
C HIS A 612 18.49 -0.64 34.35
N ALA A 613 19.04 -0.60 33.13
CA ALA A 613 18.70 0.39 32.13
C ALA A 613 18.14 -0.23 30.84
N ALA A 614 17.15 0.44 30.25
CA ALA A 614 16.62 0.15 28.92
C ALA A 614 16.50 1.46 28.13
N ILE A 615 16.71 1.40 26.81
CA ILE A 615 16.61 2.56 25.92
C ILE A 615 15.34 2.45 25.08
N LEU A 616 14.52 3.48 25.08
CA LEU A 616 13.30 3.57 24.28
C LEU A 616 13.54 4.45 23.04
N CYS A 617 13.14 3.94 21.88
CA CYS A 617 13.31 4.55 20.58
C CYS A 617 11.97 4.56 19.83
N GLY A 618 11.26 5.68 19.87
CA GLY A 618 10.05 5.93 19.09
C GLY A 618 10.37 6.53 17.72
N LEU A 619 9.75 5.99 16.68
CA LEU A 619 9.82 6.51 15.31
C LEU A 619 8.76 7.60 15.14
N VAL A 620 9.07 8.81 15.63
CA VAL A 620 8.10 9.92 15.82
C VAL A 620 8.26 11.07 14.83
N LYS A 621 9.17 10.96 13.86
CA LYS A 621 9.52 12.02 12.89
C LYS A 621 8.91 11.79 11.51
N ASN A 622 7.87 10.96 11.42
CA ASN A 622 7.23 10.59 10.17
C ASN A 622 6.44 11.76 9.58
N GLN A 623 6.84 12.23 8.40
CA GLN A 623 6.16 13.30 7.66
C GLN A 623 5.20 12.77 6.59
N VAL A 624 5.37 11.50 6.17
CA VAL A 624 4.54 10.86 5.15
C VAL A 624 3.19 10.42 5.73
N TYR A 625 3.23 9.81 6.91
CA TYR A 625 2.07 9.28 7.65
C TYR A 625 2.17 9.73 9.11
N SER A 626 1.75 10.96 9.39
CA SER A 626 2.06 11.66 10.65
C SER A 626 1.53 11.00 11.92
N ASP A 627 0.45 10.21 11.84
CA ASP A 627 -0.12 9.48 12.97
C ASP A 627 0.37 8.01 13.05
N LEU A 628 1.25 7.57 12.13
CA LEU A 628 1.83 6.22 12.11
C LEU A 628 3.05 6.18 13.02
N GLU A 629 2.91 5.54 14.18
CA GLU A 629 4.01 5.35 15.14
C GLU A 629 4.36 3.87 15.28
N VAL A 630 5.65 3.59 15.47
CA VAL A 630 6.19 2.34 16.01
C VAL A 630 7.30 2.74 16.97
N ALA A 631 7.43 2.05 18.09
CA ALA A 631 8.55 2.22 19.01
C ALA A 631 9.27 0.90 19.23
N PHE A 632 10.53 0.95 19.63
CA PHE A 632 11.26 -0.22 20.08
C PHE A 632 12.10 0.10 21.31
N ALA A 633 12.23 -0.87 22.20
CA ALA A 633 13.11 -0.80 23.36
C ALA A 633 14.35 -1.68 23.14
N ILE A 634 15.50 -1.18 23.56
CA ILE A 634 16.77 -1.91 23.59
C ILE A 634 17.05 -2.30 25.04
N SER A 635 17.21 -3.60 25.27
CA SER A 635 17.67 -4.17 26.54
C SER A 635 18.72 -5.25 26.26
N GLU A 636 19.86 -5.17 26.93
CA GLU A 636 20.88 -6.22 26.90
C GLU A 636 20.77 -7.18 28.10
N ASP A 637 19.80 -6.96 29.00
CA ASP A 637 19.39 -7.93 30.02
C ASP A 637 18.33 -8.90 29.43
N PRO A 638 18.64 -10.20 29.29
CA PRO A 638 17.72 -11.19 28.74
C PRO A 638 16.42 -11.35 29.55
N THR A 639 16.50 -11.14 30.87
CA THR A 639 15.34 -11.25 31.77
C THR A 639 14.36 -10.12 31.51
N VAL A 640 14.88 -8.89 31.38
CA VAL A 640 14.06 -7.70 31.07
C VAL A 640 13.53 -7.76 29.64
N TYR A 641 14.35 -8.16 28.67
CA TYR A 641 13.91 -8.35 27.28
C TYR A 641 12.74 -9.34 27.20
N LYS A 642 12.90 -10.53 27.82
CA LYS A 642 11.88 -11.56 27.80
C LYS A 642 10.59 -11.07 28.46
N ALA A 643 10.68 -10.43 29.63
CA ALA A 643 9.53 -9.91 30.33
C ALA A 643 8.79 -8.82 29.54
N LEU A 644 9.50 -7.89 28.91
CA LEU A 644 8.89 -6.86 28.06
C LEU A 644 8.20 -7.47 26.83
N SER A 645 8.85 -8.42 26.15
CA SER A 645 8.29 -9.14 25.00
C SER A 645 6.97 -9.84 25.36
N GLN A 646 6.98 -10.59 26.46
CA GLN A 646 5.79 -11.28 26.97
C GLN A 646 4.70 -10.31 27.46
N THR A 647 5.09 -9.16 28.02
CA THR A 647 4.13 -8.13 28.45
C THR A 647 3.34 -7.56 27.27
N ILE A 648 3.99 -7.34 26.11
CA ILE A 648 3.31 -6.85 24.90
C ILE A 648 2.32 -7.89 24.39
N GLU A 649 2.70 -9.16 24.36
CA GLU A 649 1.80 -10.25 23.95
C GLU A 649 0.54 -10.30 24.83
N LEU A 650 0.67 -10.11 26.15
CA LEU A 650 -0.47 -10.11 27.07
C LEU A 650 -1.31 -8.83 27.04
N LEU A 651 -0.67 -7.67 26.89
CA LEU A 651 -1.35 -6.38 27.05
C LEU A 651 -1.83 -5.76 25.73
N GLU A 652 -1.17 -6.05 24.62
CA GLU A 652 -1.50 -5.51 23.31
C GLU A 652 -1.84 -6.60 22.29
N GLY A 653 -1.41 -7.84 22.52
CA GLY A 653 -1.57 -8.97 21.61
C GLY A 653 -0.45 -9.03 20.58
N HIS A 654 -0.19 -7.92 19.88
CA HIS A 654 0.97 -7.75 19.01
C HIS A 654 1.12 -6.30 18.54
N THR A 655 2.29 -6.01 17.97
CA THR A 655 2.49 -4.78 17.21
C THR A 655 2.02 -4.94 15.76
N SER A 656 1.34 -3.93 15.23
CA SER A 656 0.85 -3.91 13.84
C SER A 656 1.96 -4.22 12.83
N VAL A 657 1.72 -5.22 11.98
CA VAL A 657 2.69 -5.70 10.99
C VAL A 657 2.87 -4.67 9.86
N ILE A 658 1.79 -4.04 9.41
CA ILE A 658 1.85 -3.05 8.32
C ILE A 658 2.64 -1.79 8.72
N SER A 659 2.52 -1.35 9.98
CA SER A 659 3.32 -0.23 10.50
C SER A 659 4.81 -0.57 10.56
N GLN A 660 5.14 -1.82 10.88
CA GLN A 660 6.52 -2.31 10.87
C GLN A 660 7.06 -2.45 9.44
N HIS A 661 6.25 -2.83 8.46
CA HIS A 661 6.64 -2.88 7.04
C HIS A 661 7.07 -1.51 6.51
N TYR A 662 6.34 -0.45 6.89
CA TYR A 662 6.70 0.92 6.53
C TYR A 662 8.11 1.29 6.99
N TYR A 663 8.34 1.27 8.31
CA TYR A 663 9.66 1.61 8.86
C TYR A 663 10.75 0.60 8.48
N GLY A 664 10.38 -0.68 8.31
CA GLY A 664 11.27 -1.73 7.84
C GLY A 664 11.79 -1.45 6.43
N CYS A 665 10.96 -0.90 5.54
CA CYS A 665 11.40 -0.43 4.23
C CYS A 665 12.51 0.62 4.36
N LEU A 666 12.33 1.63 5.23
CA LEU A 666 13.32 2.68 5.47
C LEU A 666 14.65 2.13 5.99
N PHE A 667 14.60 1.24 7.00
CA PHE A 667 15.81 0.60 7.50
C PHE A 667 16.50 -0.25 6.43
N HIS A 668 15.73 -0.99 5.64
CA HIS A 668 16.26 -1.83 4.57
C HIS A 668 16.97 -0.97 3.51
N GLU A 669 16.38 0.14 3.08
CA GLU A 669 17.01 1.04 2.13
C GLU A 669 18.33 1.60 2.66
N LEU A 670 18.36 2.07 3.91
CA LEU A 670 19.59 2.54 4.54
C LEU A 670 20.65 1.43 4.59
N LEU A 671 20.27 0.19 4.89
CA LEU A 671 21.20 -0.93 4.98
C LEU A 671 21.69 -1.44 3.62
N ALA A 672 20.86 -1.35 2.57
CA ALA A 672 21.19 -1.85 1.24
C ALA A 672 22.41 -1.15 0.60
N PHE A 673 22.71 0.09 1.00
CA PHE A 673 23.85 0.86 0.47
C PHE A 673 25.17 0.59 1.21
N GLN A 674 25.14 -0.01 2.40
CA GLN A 674 26.35 -0.33 3.16
C GLN A 674 26.93 -1.68 2.75
N ILE A 675 28.25 -1.71 2.51
CA ILE A 675 28.97 -2.98 2.47
C ILE A 675 29.17 -3.42 3.92
N GLY A 676 28.46 -4.47 4.33
CA GLY A 676 28.53 -5.01 5.69
C GLY A 676 29.95 -5.36 6.13
N ASP A 677 30.20 -5.23 7.43
CA ASP A 677 31.40 -5.72 8.12
C ASP A 677 32.76 -5.17 7.61
N ARG A 678 32.78 -3.95 7.06
CA ARG A 678 34.03 -3.27 6.63
C ARG A 678 35.00 -2.95 7.78
N HIS A 679 34.48 -2.75 8.98
CA HIS A 679 35.27 -2.41 10.15
C HIS A 679 35.17 -3.53 11.19
N PRO A 680 36.30 -3.98 11.78
CA PRO A 680 36.25 -4.94 12.87
C PRO A 680 35.42 -4.35 14.02
N GLN A 681 34.55 -5.17 14.59
CA GLN A 681 33.76 -4.74 15.74
C GLN A 681 34.70 -4.43 16.90
N GLN A 682 34.55 -3.25 17.48
CA GLN A 682 35.29 -2.86 18.66
C GLN A 682 34.79 -3.67 19.86
N GLU A 683 35.70 -4.23 20.65
CA GLU A 683 35.33 -4.87 21.91
C GLU A 683 34.69 -3.83 22.83
N ARG A 684 33.48 -4.15 23.33
CA ARG A 684 32.78 -3.31 24.29
C ARG A 684 33.21 -3.64 25.70
N GLU A 685 33.40 -2.60 26.52
CA GLU A 685 33.60 -2.80 27.95
C GLU A 685 32.30 -3.36 28.57
N PRO A 686 32.39 -4.41 29.40
CA PRO A 686 31.22 -4.92 30.10
C PRO A 686 30.71 -3.87 31.10
N ALA A 687 29.39 -3.81 31.24
CA ALA A 687 28.72 -2.97 32.22
C ALA A 687 29.17 -3.34 33.63
N GLU A 688 29.28 -2.35 34.51
CA GLU A 688 29.62 -2.60 35.91
C GLU A 688 28.56 -3.46 36.59
N VAL A 689 29.01 -4.48 37.32
CA VAL A 689 28.13 -5.34 38.12
C VAL A 689 27.43 -4.52 39.19
N ILE A 690 26.11 -4.65 39.27
CA ILE A 690 25.26 -3.93 40.22
C ILE A 690 25.21 -4.74 41.52
N SER A 691 25.69 -4.15 42.62
CA SER A 691 25.69 -4.79 43.95
C SER A 691 24.43 -4.51 44.76
N LYS A 692 23.59 -3.56 44.33
CA LYS A 692 22.40 -3.10 45.04
C LYS A 692 21.15 -3.80 44.49
N GLU A 693 20.23 -4.16 45.37
CA GLU A 693 18.95 -4.76 44.98
C GLU A 693 18.09 -3.74 44.22
N MET A 694 17.70 -4.09 43.00
CA MET A 694 16.80 -3.31 42.14
C MET A 694 15.37 -3.80 42.32
N ILE A 695 14.37 -2.96 42.02
CA ILE A 695 12.98 -3.43 41.98
C ILE A 695 12.86 -4.61 40.99
N GLY A 696 12.26 -5.70 41.47
CA GLY A 696 11.87 -6.84 40.63
C GLY A 696 10.62 -6.55 39.81
N PHE A 697 10.14 -7.55 39.08
CA PHE A 697 8.80 -7.45 38.50
C PHE A 697 7.75 -7.59 39.62
N SER A 698 6.55 -7.04 39.42
CA SER A 698 5.47 -7.18 40.40
C SER A 698 5.10 -8.64 40.60
N ASN A 699 4.60 -9.01 41.79
CA ASN A 699 4.25 -10.41 42.08
C ASN A 699 3.17 -10.95 41.12
N SER A 700 2.20 -10.10 40.76
CA SER A 700 1.16 -10.42 39.79
C SER A 700 1.73 -10.63 38.39
N ALA A 701 2.67 -9.77 37.96
CA ALA A 701 3.36 -9.93 36.68
C ALA A 701 4.20 -11.21 36.67
N MET A 702 5.06 -11.44 37.67
CA MET A 702 5.89 -12.66 37.73
C MET A 702 5.05 -13.94 37.69
N SER A 703 4.05 -14.05 38.57
CA SER A 703 3.20 -15.23 38.62
C SER A 703 2.46 -15.48 37.31
N THR A 704 2.07 -14.42 36.59
CA THR A 704 1.40 -14.53 35.30
C THR A 704 2.39 -14.91 34.19
N LEU A 705 3.56 -14.26 34.14
CA LEU A 705 4.59 -14.52 33.13
C LEU A 705 5.20 -15.94 33.25
N GLU A 706 5.23 -16.51 34.45
CA GLU A 706 5.66 -17.90 34.67
C GLU A 706 4.56 -18.93 34.34
N GLY A 707 3.29 -18.59 34.58
CA GLY A 707 2.16 -19.49 34.40
C GLY A 707 1.47 -19.43 33.04
N ALA A 708 1.66 -18.37 32.26
CA ALA A 708 1.02 -18.18 30.96
C ALA A 708 1.78 -18.87 29.82
N GLU A 709 1.04 -19.27 28.79
CA GLU A 709 1.61 -19.77 27.53
C GLU A 709 1.84 -18.61 26.58
N PHE A 710 3.03 -18.55 25.99
CA PHE A 710 3.46 -17.50 25.08
C PHE A 710 3.90 -18.08 23.74
N PHE A 711 4.00 -17.18 22.75
CA PHE A 711 4.53 -17.46 21.43
C PHE A 711 5.89 -18.17 21.47
N VAL A 712 6.02 -19.25 20.71
CA VAL A 712 7.26 -20.02 20.58
C VAL A 712 7.91 -19.73 19.22
N PRO A 713 9.09 -19.10 19.16
CA PRO A 713 9.74 -18.83 17.88
C PRO A 713 10.19 -20.13 17.18
N GLY A 714 10.04 -20.16 15.85
CA GLY A 714 10.52 -21.25 15.02
C GLY A 714 12.04 -21.39 15.05
N SER A 715 12.55 -22.64 15.01
CA SER A 715 13.98 -22.91 14.87
C SER A 715 14.39 -22.84 13.39
N LYS A 716 15.68 -22.57 13.11
CA LYS A 716 16.22 -22.53 11.73
C LYS A 716 16.23 -23.91 11.02
N GLU A 717 16.14 -25.01 11.76
CA GLU A 717 16.30 -26.38 11.24
C GLU A 717 14.97 -27.13 11.07
N SER A 718 13.90 -26.71 11.76
CA SER A 718 12.52 -27.16 11.55
C SER A 718 11.54 -26.10 12.03
N GLY A 719 10.71 -25.58 11.12
CA GLY A 719 9.71 -24.55 11.42
C GLY A 719 8.55 -25.10 12.28
N VAL A 720 8.21 -24.37 13.34
CA VAL A 720 7.08 -24.69 14.23
C VAL A 720 5.77 -24.37 13.50
N ILE A 721 4.78 -25.26 13.60
CA ILE A 721 3.43 -25.04 13.09
C ILE A 721 2.56 -24.53 14.24
N HIS A 722 1.91 -23.39 14.06
CA HIS A 722 1.16 -22.71 15.11
C HIS A 722 -0.36 -22.94 14.99
N MET A 723 -0.90 -23.84 15.82
CA MET A 723 -2.35 -23.96 16.06
C MET A 723 -2.78 -23.29 17.38
N ASP A 724 -1.87 -22.55 18.03
CA ASP A 724 -2.02 -21.90 19.33
C ASP A 724 -2.32 -20.39 19.26
N LEU A 725 -2.45 -19.82 18.05
CA LEU A 725 -2.73 -18.39 17.86
C LEU A 725 -4.19 -18.10 17.52
N ASP A 726 -4.73 -17.03 18.13
CA ASP A 726 -6.09 -16.50 17.86
C ASP A 726 -6.09 -15.57 16.65
N ARG A 727 -5.56 -16.05 15.52
CA ARG A 727 -5.49 -15.31 14.25
C ARG A 727 -5.85 -16.20 13.07
N SER A 728 -6.29 -15.56 12.00
CA SER A 728 -6.50 -16.21 10.71
C SER A 728 -5.26 -16.02 9.85
N PHE A 729 -4.80 -17.11 9.26
CA PHE A 729 -3.77 -17.19 8.22
C PHE A 729 -4.37 -17.69 6.90
N LEU A 730 -5.68 -17.56 6.74
CA LEU A 730 -6.35 -17.82 5.47
C LEU A 730 -5.89 -16.83 4.39
N PRO A 731 -6.04 -17.17 3.10
CA PRO A 731 -5.72 -16.26 2.02
C PRO A 731 -6.45 -14.91 2.13
N VAL A 732 -5.72 -13.82 1.96
CA VAL A 732 -6.25 -12.45 2.00
C VAL A 732 -6.92 -12.14 0.65
N PRO A 733 -8.20 -11.74 0.63
CA PRO A 733 -8.88 -11.43 -0.63
C PRO A 733 -8.29 -10.22 -1.35
N SER A 734 -8.36 -10.20 -2.68
CA SER A 734 -7.85 -9.09 -3.50
C SER A 734 -8.47 -7.74 -3.13
N ALA A 735 -9.75 -7.69 -2.77
CA ALA A 735 -10.43 -6.47 -2.30
C ALA A 735 -9.78 -5.87 -1.04
N VAL A 736 -9.25 -6.73 -0.15
CA VAL A 736 -8.50 -6.30 1.04
C VAL A 736 -7.15 -5.72 0.61
N ASN A 737 -6.39 -6.42 -0.22
CA ASN A 737 -5.11 -5.91 -0.75
C ASN A 737 -5.27 -4.58 -1.51
N ALA A 738 -6.34 -4.43 -2.29
CA ALA A 738 -6.70 -3.18 -2.96
C ALA A 738 -6.89 -2.04 -1.97
N SER A 739 -7.66 -2.31 -0.90
CA SER A 739 -8.03 -1.33 0.12
C SER A 739 -6.85 -0.95 1.02
N ILE A 740 -5.90 -1.86 1.24
CA ILE A 740 -4.62 -1.58 1.89
C ILE A 740 -3.78 -0.68 0.99
N PHE A 741 -3.54 -1.09 -0.25
CA PHE A 741 -2.70 -0.31 -1.17
C PHE A 741 -3.24 1.10 -1.40
N GLU A 742 -4.55 1.22 -1.60
CA GLU A 742 -5.20 2.51 -1.79
C GLU A 742 -5.02 3.44 -0.59
N SER A 743 -5.12 2.92 0.64
CA SER A 743 -5.00 3.76 1.84
C SER A 743 -3.62 4.40 1.94
N PHE A 744 -2.56 3.68 1.56
CA PHE A 744 -1.21 4.22 1.55
C PHE A 744 -0.93 5.13 0.35
N VAL A 745 -1.53 4.86 -0.82
CA VAL A 745 -1.23 5.62 -2.04
C VAL A 745 -1.88 7.00 -2.04
N ARG A 746 -3.05 7.15 -1.42
CA ARG A 746 -3.78 8.41 -1.38
C ARG A 746 -3.00 9.49 -0.62
N GLN A 747 -3.29 10.74 -0.96
CA GLN A 747 -2.76 11.93 -0.31
C GLN A 747 -3.92 12.68 0.36
N ASN A 748 -3.64 13.36 1.48
CA ASN A 748 -4.59 14.25 2.16
C ASN A 748 -5.94 13.60 2.49
N ILE A 749 -5.92 12.35 3.01
CA ILE A 749 -7.14 11.67 3.45
C ILE A 749 -7.79 12.51 4.56
N THR A 750 -9.05 12.90 4.37
CA THR A 750 -9.75 13.72 5.36
C THR A 750 -10.23 12.88 6.54
N ASP A 751 -10.47 13.50 7.70
CA ASP A 751 -11.11 12.85 8.85
C ASP A 751 -12.46 12.21 8.45
N SER A 752 -13.19 12.90 7.57
CA SER A 752 -14.47 12.41 7.05
C SER A 752 -14.37 11.16 6.20
N GLU A 753 -13.19 10.81 5.69
CA GLU A 753 -12.89 9.61 4.90
C GLU A 753 -12.24 8.50 5.73
N THR A 754 -11.78 8.79 6.94
CA THR A 754 -11.29 7.78 7.91
C THR A 754 -12.30 7.50 9.01
N ASP A 755 -13.40 8.24 9.07
CA ASP A 755 -14.48 7.99 10.04
C ASP A 755 -15.15 6.64 9.77
N VAL A 756 -15.01 5.70 10.70
CA VAL A 756 -15.60 4.36 10.65
C VAL A 756 -16.86 4.25 11.51
N ARG A 757 -17.25 5.31 12.22
CA ARG A 757 -18.30 5.29 13.25
C ARG A 757 -19.63 4.78 12.70
N SER A 758 -20.14 5.45 11.66
CA SER A 758 -21.43 5.08 11.05
C SER A 758 -21.41 3.68 10.44
N SER A 759 -20.28 3.29 9.84
CA SER A 759 -20.09 1.97 9.26
C SER A 759 -20.09 0.86 10.30
N ILE A 760 -19.45 1.06 11.46
CA ILE A 760 -19.47 0.11 12.59
C ILE A 760 -20.86 0.06 13.23
N GLN A 761 -21.54 1.20 13.40
CA GLN A 761 -22.92 1.23 13.91
C GLN A 761 -23.86 0.40 13.03
N GLN A 762 -23.72 0.52 11.71
CA GLN A 762 -24.50 -0.29 10.76
C GLN A 762 -24.14 -1.77 10.88
N LEU A 763 -22.85 -2.10 10.95
CA LEU A 763 -22.37 -3.48 11.11
C LEU A 763 -22.95 -4.15 12.35
N VAL A 764 -22.81 -3.54 13.53
CA VAL A 764 -23.27 -4.17 14.79
C VAL A 764 -24.80 -4.27 14.85
N LYS A 765 -25.51 -3.36 14.19
CA LYS A 765 -26.96 -3.43 14.04
C LYS A 765 -27.37 -4.59 13.12
N ASP A 766 -26.69 -4.75 11.99
CA ASP A 766 -27.02 -5.78 11.00
C ASP A 766 -26.60 -7.18 11.47
N SER A 767 -25.45 -7.30 12.17
CA SER A 767 -24.89 -8.57 12.64
C SER A 767 -25.49 -9.05 13.97
N TYR A 768 -25.77 -8.12 14.90
CA TYR A 768 -26.14 -8.47 16.29
C TYR A 768 -27.42 -7.78 16.80
N GLY A 769 -28.09 -6.98 15.96
CA GLY A 769 -29.23 -6.17 16.37
C GLY A 769 -28.90 -5.19 17.49
N PHE A 770 -27.65 -4.71 17.60
CA PHE A 770 -27.25 -3.78 18.67
C PHE A 770 -27.44 -2.33 18.21
N SER A 771 -28.40 -1.62 18.80
CA SER A 771 -28.66 -0.21 18.48
C SER A 771 -27.69 0.72 19.23
N ALA A 772 -26.62 1.14 18.55
CA ALA A 772 -25.74 2.22 19.02
C ALA A 772 -26.30 3.59 18.62
N ASP A 773 -27.00 4.23 19.54
CA ASP A 773 -27.61 5.56 19.39
C ASP A 773 -26.59 6.72 19.41
N SER A 774 -27.04 7.95 19.14
CA SER A 774 -26.15 9.14 19.10
C SER A 774 -25.43 9.41 20.42
N CYS A 775 -25.95 8.90 21.53
CA CYS A 775 -25.38 9.03 22.87
C CYS A 775 -24.31 7.96 23.19
N SER A 776 -24.21 6.89 22.38
CA SER A 776 -23.20 5.86 22.58
C SER A 776 -21.83 6.32 22.09
N GLU A 777 -20.79 6.11 22.89
CA GLU A 777 -19.40 6.37 22.50
C GLU A 777 -18.79 5.15 21.81
N ILE A 778 -18.03 5.37 20.72
CA ILE A 778 -17.33 4.30 20.02
C ILE A 778 -15.83 4.59 20.07
N ILE A 779 -15.08 3.69 20.69
CA ILE A 779 -13.64 3.80 20.92
C ILE A 779 -12.92 2.75 20.07
N TYR A 780 -11.78 3.12 19.48
CA TYR A 780 -11.01 2.27 18.58
C TYR A 780 -9.64 1.92 19.16
N GLY A 781 -9.23 0.67 18.98
CA GLY A 781 -7.90 0.17 19.34
C GLY A 781 -7.28 -0.62 18.19
N ASN A 782 -5.96 -0.78 18.20
CA ASN A 782 -5.28 -1.65 17.23
C ASN A 782 -5.72 -3.11 17.36
N THR A 783 -6.04 -3.54 18.58
CA THR A 783 -6.56 -4.89 18.87
C THR A 783 -7.72 -4.79 19.85
N CYS A 784 -8.60 -5.80 19.85
CA CYS A 784 -9.63 -5.93 20.89
C CYS A 784 -9.02 -6.10 22.29
N LEU A 785 -7.88 -6.80 22.41
CA LEU A 785 -7.15 -7.02 23.66
C LEU A 785 -6.70 -5.70 24.31
N ALA A 786 -6.17 -4.76 23.53
CA ALA A 786 -5.77 -3.45 24.05
C ALA A 786 -6.96 -2.68 24.67
N LEU A 787 -8.15 -2.77 24.05
CA LEU A 787 -9.39 -2.17 24.57
C LEU A 787 -9.90 -2.91 25.82
N PHE A 788 -9.89 -4.24 25.80
CA PHE A 788 -10.26 -5.07 26.93
C PHE A 788 -9.41 -4.76 28.16
N ASN A 789 -8.10 -4.60 27.98
CA ASN A 789 -7.20 -4.29 29.07
C ASN A 789 -7.48 -2.94 29.73
N LYS A 790 -8.07 -1.99 29.01
CA LYS A 790 -8.56 -0.73 29.60
C LYS A 790 -9.87 -0.93 30.37
N LEU A 791 -10.78 -1.79 29.88
CA LEU A 791 -11.97 -2.19 30.64
C LEU A 791 -11.63 -2.86 31.97
N VAL A 792 -10.58 -3.69 32.00
CA VAL A 792 -10.09 -4.30 33.25
C VAL A 792 -9.70 -3.23 34.27
N LEU A 793 -9.08 -2.12 33.84
CA LEU A 793 -8.74 -1.02 34.74
C LEU A 793 -9.97 -0.28 35.23
N CYS A 794 -10.97 -0.08 34.36
CA CYS A 794 -12.25 0.50 34.78
C CYS A 794 -12.90 -0.38 35.87
N CYS A 795 -12.86 -1.71 35.70
CA CYS A 795 -13.34 -2.66 36.70
C CYS A 795 -12.59 -2.49 38.03
N MET A 796 -11.25 -2.38 38.00
CA MET A 796 -10.45 -2.15 39.19
C MET A 796 -10.75 -0.82 39.88
N GLN A 797 -10.96 0.25 39.10
CA GLN A 797 -11.27 1.58 39.62
C GLN A 797 -12.61 1.61 40.36
N GLU A 798 -13.56 0.78 39.93
CA GLU A 798 -14.84 0.57 40.60
C GLU A 798 -14.75 -0.40 41.79
N GLN A 799 -13.59 -1.00 42.05
CA GLN A 799 -13.42 -2.11 43.01
C GLN A 799 -14.32 -3.31 42.65
N GLY A 800 -14.56 -3.50 41.35
CA GLY A 800 -15.34 -4.59 40.79
C GLY A 800 -14.60 -5.91 40.81
N THR A 801 -15.35 -6.99 40.61
CA THR A 801 -14.80 -8.33 40.37
C THR A 801 -15.19 -8.77 38.97
N LEU A 802 -14.21 -9.24 38.20
CA LEU A 802 -14.39 -9.69 36.82
C LEU A 802 -14.66 -11.20 36.77
N LEU A 803 -15.85 -11.57 36.31
CA LEU A 803 -16.31 -12.94 36.20
C LEU A 803 -16.07 -13.47 34.79
N PHE A 804 -15.30 -14.55 34.69
CA PHE A 804 -14.99 -15.22 33.43
C PHE A 804 -15.63 -16.62 33.38
N PRO A 805 -16.32 -17.02 32.31
CA PRO A 805 -16.66 -18.42 32.11
C PRO A 805 -15.40 -19.30 32.05
N LEU A 806 -15.50 -20.51 32.60
CA LEU A 806 -14.52 -21.57 32.39
C LEU A 806 -14.45 -21.86 30.87
N GLY A 807 -13.26 -21.81 30.29
CA GLY A 807 -13.11 -21.79 28.83
C GLY A 807 -13.21 -20.39 28.22
N THR A 808 -12.75 -19.36 28.92
CA THR A 808 -12.47 -18.04 28.32
C THR A 808 -11.12 -18.06 27.62
N ASN A 809 -10.92 -17.20 26.62
CA ASN A 809 -9.60 -16.92 26.04
C ASN A 809 -8.54 -16.69 27.14
N GLY A 810 -7.48 -17.51 27.11
CA GLY A 810 -6.42 -17.50 28.13
C GLY A 810 -5.70 -16.15 28.23
N HIS A 811 -5.56 -15.41 27.14
CA HIS A 811 -4.91 -14.09 27.14
C HIS A 811 -5.69 -13.07 27.97
N TYR A 812 -7.03 -13.07 27.92
CA TYR A 812 -7.84 -12.13 28.70
C TYR A 812 -7.77 -12.41 30.20
N VAL A 813 -7.82 -13.69 30.58
CA VAL A 813 -7.69 -14.10 31.98
C VAL A 813 -6.29 -13.75 32.50
N ASN A 814 -5.25 -14.02 31.71
CA ASN A 814 -3.87 -13.70 32.09
C ASN A 814 -3.62 -12.19 32.13
N ALA A 815 -4.17 -11.41 31.21
CA ALA A 815 -4.03 -9.96 31.23
C ALA A 815 -4.71 -9.33 32.47
N ALA A 816 -5.88 -9.84 32.87
CA ALA A 816 -6.53 -9.42 34.11
C ALA A 816 -5.70 -9.78 35.36
N LYS A 817 -5.12 -10.99 35.41
CA LYS A 817 -4.22 -11.41 36.50
C LYS A 817 -2.93 -10.59 36.53
N PHE A 818 -2.37 -10.24 35.36
CA PHE A 818 -1.13 -9.46 35.24
C PHE A 818 -1.26 -8.11 35.95
N VAL A 819 -2.39 -7.41 35.74
CA VAL A 819 -2.69 -6.13 36.39
C VAL A 819 -3.29 -6.28 37.80
N ASN A 820 -3.30 -7.49 38.36
CA ASN A 820 -3.82 -7.80 39.70
C ASN A 820 -5.32 -7.47 39.88
N ALA A 821 -6.13 -7.66 38.84
CA ALA A 821 -7.58 -7.52 38.95
C ALA A 821 -8.21 -8.67 39.76
N THR A 822 -9.25 -8.38 40.52
CA THR A 822 -10.03 -9.42 41.22
C THR A 822 -10.87 -10.19 40.21
N THR A 823 -10.59 -11.48 40.03
CA THR A 823 -11.31 -12.34 39.08
C THR A 823 -12.02 -13.51 39.75
N LEU A 824 -13.16 -13.92 39.21
CA LEU A 824 -13.88 -15.14 39.61
C LEU A 824 -14.23 -15.98 38.37
N THR A 825 -14.08 -17.30 38.46
CA THR A 825 -14.42 -18.21 37.35
C THR A 825 -15.84 -18.76 37.51
N ILE A 826 -16.66 -18.63 36.47
CA ILE A 826 -18.00 -19.21 36.37
C ILE A 826 -17.86 -20.62 35.76
N PRO A 827 -18.23 -21.70 36.48
CA PRO A 827 -18.15 -23.06 35.93
C PRO A 827 -19.02 -23.26 34.68
N THR A 828 -18.50 -23.99 33.70
CA THR A 828 -19.21 -24.42 32.48
C THR A 828 -19.04 -25.93 32.29
N LYS A 829 -19.89 -26.57 31.46
CA LYS A 829 -19.89 -28.02 31.25
C LYS A 829 -19.77 -28.37 29.77
N ALA A 830 -19.12 -29.48 29.45
CA ALA A 830 -19.00 -29.96 28.07
C ALA A 830 -20.38 -30.26 27.44
N ASP A 831 -21.32 -30.83 28.20
CA ASP A 831 -22.67 -31.17 27.74
C ASP A 831 -23.50 -29.96 27.27
N SER A 832 -23.20 -28.76 27.79
CA SER A 832 -23.83 -27.50 27.37
C SER A 832 -23.03 -26.77 26.28
N GLY A 833 -22.02 -27.40 25.69
CA GLY A 833 -21.08 -26.76 24.77
C GLY A 833 -20.24 -25.66 25.44
N PHE A 834 -19.99 -25.81 26.75
CA PHE A 834 -19.30 -24.84 27.60
C PHE A 834 -20.01 -23.48 27.72
N LYS A 835 -21.32 -23.42 27.47
CA LYS A 835 -22.13 -22.24 27.75
C LYS A 835 -22.28 -21.99 29.25
N ILE A 836 -22.35 -20.71 29.62
CA ILE A 836 -22.81 -20.26 30.94
C ILE A 836 -24.27 -20.67 31.14
N GLU A 837 -24.55 -21.42 32.22
CA GLU A 837 -25.91 -21.72 32.66
C GLU A 837 -26.46 -20.55 33.51
N PRO A 838 -27.70 -20.07 33.28
CA PRO A 838 -28.26 -18.92 34.01
C PRO A 838 -28.30 -19.09 35.54
N SER A 839 -28.58 -20.30 36.03
CA SER A 839 -28.56 -20.62 37.46
C SER A 839 -27.17 -20.48 38.07
N VAL A 840 -26.16 -21.00 37.39
CA VAL A 840 -24.75 -20.93 37.82
C VAL A 840 -24.26 -19.47 37.81
N LEU A 841 -24.67 -18.68 36.82
CA LEU A 841 -24.39 -17.25 36.79
C LEU A 841 -25.01 -16.53 37.98
N ALA A 842 -26.29 -16.79 38.30
CA ALA A 842 -26.96 -16.17 39.44
C ALA A 842 -26.25 -16.49 40.77
N ASP A 843 -25.84 -17.75 40.96
CA ASP A 843 -25.09 -18.20 42.14
C ASP A 843 -23.71 -17.54 42.27
N ALA A 844 -23.06 -17.22 41.15
CA ALA A 844 -21.79 -16.52 41.14
C ALA A 844 -21.97 -15.02 41.46
N LEU A 845 -22.98 -14.37 40.87
CA LEU A 845 -23.28 -12.96 41.08
C LEU A 845 -23.77 -12.64 42.49
N GLU A 846 -24.45 -13.58 43.16
CA GLU A 846 -24.88 -13.39 44.56
C GLU A 846 -23.70 -13.24 45.53
N LYS A 847 -22.54 -13.80 45.19
CA LYS A 847 -21.34 -13.83 46.05
C LYS A 847 -20.43 -12.61 45.88
N VAL A 848 -20.76 -11.70 44.97
CA VAL A 848 -19.86 -10.65 44.50
C VAL A 848 -20.53 -9.28 44.59
N SER A 849 -19.81 -8.29 45.12
CA SER A 849 -20.18 -6.88 45.02
C SER A 849 -19.62 -6.26 43.73
N GLN A 850 -20.44 -5.51 43.00
CA GLN A 850 -20.07 -4.87 41.72
C GLN A 850 -19.53 -5.86 40.67
N PRO A 851 -20.34 -6.85 40.26
CA PRO A 851 -19.91 -7.86 39.32
C PRO A 851 -19.74 -7.29 37.90
N TRP A 852 -18.64 -7.66 37.26
CA TRP A 852 -18.39 -7.47 35.84
C TRP A 852 -18.41 -8.84 35.16
N VAL A 853 -19.29 -9.08 34.18
CA VAL A 853 -19.44 -10.40 33.53
C VAL A 853 -18.91 -10.33 32.11
N TYR A 854 -17.95 -11.18 31.79
CA TYR A 854 -17.44 -11.36 30.44
C TYR A 854 -18.21 -12.46 29.71
N ILE A 855 -18.70 -12.17 28.50
CA ILE A 855 -19.41 -13.13 27.65
C ILE A 855 -18.82 -13.04 26.24
N SER A 856 -18.22 -14.13 25.75
CA SER A 856 -17.78 -14.25 24.35
C SER A 856 -18.91 -14.84 23.52
N GLY A 857 -19.45 -14.07 22.57
CA GLY A 857 -20.54 -14.55 21.71
C GLY A 857 -20.92 -13.55 20.62
N PRO A 858 -21.70 -13.95 19.58
CA PRO A 858 -22.38 -15.25 19.44
C PRO A 858 -21.50 -16.49 19.47
N THR A 859 -20.32 -16.43 18.87
CA THR A 859 -19.33 -17.52 18.88
C THR A 859 -18.47 -17.47 20.14
N ILE A 860 -18.42 -18.58 20.89
CA ILE A 860 -17.61 -18.72 22.10
C ILE A 860 -16.16 -19.05 21.71
N ASN A 861 -15.20 -18.19 22.06
CA ASN A 861 -13.77 -18.49 21.97
C ASN A 861 -13.26 -19.03 23.32
N PRO A 862 -12.69 -20.27 23.38
CA PRO A 862 -12.08 -21.05 22.29
C PRO A 862 -12.85 -22.30 21.84
N THR A 863 -14.14 -22.41 22.15
CA THR A 863 -14.88 -23.67 21.95
C THR A 863 -15.53 -23.79 20.58
N GLY A 864 -15.84 -22.66 19.95
CA GLY A 864 -16.54 -22.59 18.66
C GLY A 864 -18.03 -22.94 18.73
N PHE A 865 -18.60 -23.09 19.93
CA PHE A 865 -20.06 -23.21 20.12
C PHE A 865 -20.75 -21.84 20.04
N LEU A 866 -22.05 -21.85 19.75
CA LEU A 866 -22.84 -20.64 19.55
C LEU A 866 -23.85 -20.44 20.67
N TYR A 867 -23.90 -19.25 21.23
CA TYR A 867 -25.02 -18.77 22.03
C TYR A 867 -26.20 -18.40 21.14
N SER A 868 -27.41 -18.85 21.49
CA SER A 868 -28.66 -18.43 20.84
C SER A 868 -29.16 -17.08 21.38
N ASP A 869 -30.16 -16.50 20.70
CA ASP A 869 -30.84 -15.27 21.14
C ASP A 869 -31.52 -15.45 22.53
N ASP A 870 -32.08 -16.63 22.77
CA ASP A 870 -32.69 -16.98 24.06
C ASP A 870 -31.63 -17.13 25.15
N ASP A 871 -30.50 -17.77 24.86
CA ASP A 871 -29.40 -17.93 25.81
C ASP A 871 -28.91 -16.55 26.30
N ILE A 872 -28.64 -15.61 25.39
CA ILE A 872 -28.12 -14.29 25.78
C ILE A 872 -29.19 -13.44 26.49
N ALA A 873 -30.46 -13.54 26.11
CA ALA A 873 -31.56 -12.85 26.78
C ALA A 873 -31.69 -13.28 28.26
N GLU A 874 -31.59 -14.58 28.54
CA GLU A 874 -31.63 -15.12 29.90
C GLU A 874 -30.42 -14.65 30.73
N LEU A 875 -29.21 -14.71 30.17
CA LEU A 875 -28.00 -14.24 30.85
C LEU A 875 -28.06 -12.74 31.19
N LEU A 876 -28.51 -11.90 30.25
CA LEU A 876 -28.66 -10.47 30.48
C LEU A 876 -29.71 -10.15 31.54
N SER A 877 -30.81 -10.90 31.59
CA SER A 877 -31.84 -10.78 32.63
C SER A 877 -31.27 -11.09 34.03
N VAL A 878 -30.46 -12.14 34.14
CA VAL A 878 -29.74 -12.47 35.38
C VAL A 878 -28.76 -11.35 35.75
N CYS A 879 -27.92 -10.89 34.82
CA CYS A 879 -26.99 -9.78 35.07
C CYS A 879 -27.69 -8.51 35.57
N ALA A 880 -28.82 -8.15 34.96
CA ALA A 880 -29.60 -6.97 35.35
C ALA A 880 -30.19 -7.07 36.76
N LYS A 881 -30.65 -8.25 37.17
CA LYS A 881 -31.12 -8.49 38.55
C LYS A 881 -30.05 -8.18 39.59
N TYR A 882 -28.79 -8.49 39.28
CA TYR A 882 -27.67 -8.23 40.19
C TYR A 882 -26.99 -6.87 39.96
N GLY A 883 -27.32 -6.16 38.88
CA GLY A 883 -26.76 -4.86 38.54
C GLY A 883 -25.34 -4.96 38.00
N ALA A 884 -25.05 -6.03 37.27
CA ALA A 884 -23.72 -6.32 36.73
C ALA A 884 -23.37 -5.43 35.53
N ARG A 885 -22.10 -5.08 35.38
CA ARG A 885 -21.58 -4.58 34.11
C ARG A 885 -21.27 -5.77 33.20
N VAL A 886 -21.75 -5.77 31.97
CA VAL A 886 -21.60 -6.91 31.05
C VAL A 886 -20.71 -6.50 29.88
N VAL A 887 -19.62 -7.23 29.66
CA VAL A 887 -18.77 -7.12 28.48
C VAL A 887 -19.18 -8.24 27.53
N ILE A 888 -19.85 -7.89 26.44
CA ILE A 888 -20.16 -8.81 25.34
C ILE A 888 -19.01 -8.67 24.33
N ASP A 889 -18.23 -9.73 24.16
CA ASP A 889 -17.14 -9.78 23.18
C ASP A 889 -17.56 -10.56 21.93
N THR A 890 -17.74 -9.83 20.83
CA THR A 890 -18.04 -10.36 19.49
C THR A 890 -16.79 -10.53 18.62
N SER A 891 -15.58 -10.32 19.15
CA SER A 891 -14.31 -10.35 18.40
C SER A 891 -14.08 -11.66 17.63
N SER A 892 -14.61 -12.78 18.14
CA SER A 892 -14.46 -14.11 17.53
C SER A 892 -15.64 -14.52 16.65
N SER A 893 -16.59 -13.61 16.43
CA SER A 893 -17.82 -13.84 15.66
C SER A 893 -17.71 -13.36 14.20
N GLY A 894 -18.72 -13.69 13.38
CA GLY A 894 -18.78 -13.35 11.96
C GLY A 894 -18.38 -14.50 11.03
N LEU A 895 -17.78 -15.57 11.57
CA LEU A 895 -17.34 -16.78 10.85
C LEU A 895 -18.14 -18.03 11.22
N GLU A 896 -19.42 -17.87 11.55
CA GLU A 896 -20.34 -18.98 11.84
C GLU A 896 -20.69 -19.74 10.55
N PHE A 897 -20.46 -21.06 10.54
CA PHE A 897 -20.64 -21.92 9.35
C PHE A 897 -21.66 -23.06 9.54
N GLN A 898 -22.15 -23.31 10.75
CA GLN A 898 -23.31 -24.17 11.02
C GLN A 898 -24.45 -23.35 11.63
N ALA A 899 -25.18 -22.64 10.77
CA ALA A 899 -26.10 -21.57 11.11
C ALA A 899 -27.60 -21.97 11.15
N ALA A 900 -27.94 -23.25 11.30
CA ALA A 900 -29.35 -23.64 11.37
C ALA A 900 -29.99 -23.21 12.71
N GLY A 901 -30.52 -21.97 12.76
CA GLY A 901 -31.33 -21.44 13.85
C GLY A 901 -30.63 -20.58 14.92
N CYS A 902 -29.31 -20.37 14.84
CA CYS A 902 -28.53 -19.59 15.83
C CYS A 902 -27.95 -18.26 15.29
N SER A 903 -28.23 -17.87 14.05
CA SER A 903 -27.37 -16.93 13.31
C SER A 903 -27.73 -15.45 13.35
N GLN A 904 -28.70 -15.00 14.15
CA GLN A 904 -28.99 -13.57 14.30
C GLN A 904 -29.42 -13.27 15.72
N TRP A 905 -28.46 -12.89 16.57
CA TRP A 905 -28.77 -12.18 17.80
C TRP A 905 -29.56 -10.90 17.49
N ASN A 906 -30.50 -10.56 18.36
CA ASN A 906 -31.14 -9.26 18.37
C ASN A 906 -31.00 -8.65 19.76
N LEU A 907 -29.81 -8.09 20.03
CA LEU A 907 -29.47 -7.54 21.34
C LEU A 907 -30.38 -6.37 21.74
N GLU A 908 -30.86 -5.56 20.80
CA GLU A 908 -31.85 -4.51 21.05
C GLU A 908 -33.14 -5.09 21.65
N LYS A 909 -33.68 -6.15 21.04
CA LYS A 909 -34.84 -6.86 21.58
C LYS A 909 -34.52 -7.48 22.94
N CYS A 910 -33.38 -8.15 23.11
CA CYS A 910 -32.98 -8.74 24.39
C CYS A 910 -32.92 -7.66 25.49
N LEU A 911 -32.22 -6.55 25.25
CA LEU A 911 -32.04 -5.46 26.21
C LEU A 911 -33.36 -4.73 26.50
N SER A 912 -34.24 -4.55 25.51
CA SER A 912 -35.55 -3.92 25.71
C SER A 912 -36.46 -4.73 26.63
N ASN A 913 -36.28 -6.05 26.67
CA ASN A 913 -37.05 -6.96 27.54
C ASN A 913 -36.46 -7.04 28.96
N VAL A 914 -35.24 -6.57 29.17
CA VAL A 914 -34.56 -6.60 30.47
C VAL A 914 -35.02 -5.44 31.34
N LYS A 915 -35.68 -5.75 32.46
CA LYS A 915 -36.07 -4.75 33.47
C LYS A 915 -35.00 -4.68 34.57
N SER A 916 -34.08 -3.71 34.46
CA SER A 916 -33.14 -3.44 35.55
C SER A 916 -33.72 -2.46 36.56
N SER A 917 -33.72 -2.84 37.84
CA SER A 917 -33.99 -1.93 38.97
C SER A 917 -32.72 -1.28 39.53
N LYS A 918 -31.54 -1.70 39.05
CA LYS A 918 -30.23 -1.23 39.51
C LYS A 918 -29.59 -0.33 38.46
N PRO A 919 -29.20 0.90 38.80
CA PRO A 919 -28.59 1.84 37.86
C PRO A 919 -27.19 1.42 37.41
N SER A 920 -26.54 0.48 38.10
CA SER A 920 -25.20 -0.02 37.76
C SER A 920 -25.18 -1.04 36.61
N PHE A 921 -26.35 -1.55 36.18
CA PHE A 921 -26.40 -2.47 35.04
C PHE A 921 -26.07 -1.71 33.75
N SER A 922 -25.00 -2.12 33.07
CA SER A 922 -24.60 -1.56 31.78
C SER A 922 -24.05 -2.65 30.89
N VAL A 923 -24.31 -2.57 29.59
CA VAL A 923 -23.75 -3.49 28.59
C VAL A 923 -22.77 -2.73 27.71
N VAL A 924 -21.61 -3.32 27.50
CA VAL A 924 -20.55 -2.83 26.64
C VAL A 924 -20.30 -3.88 25.56
N LEU A 925 -20.21 -3.43 24.31
CA LEU A 925 -19.92 -4.29 23.18
C LEU A 925 -18.44 -4.12 22.77
N LEU A 926 -17.65 -5.17 22.95
CA LEU A 926 -16.29 -5.27 22.45
C LEU A 926 -16.31 -6.10 21.16
N GLY A 927 -15.58 -5.67 20.14
CA GLY A 927 -15.48 -6.42 18.89
C GLY A 927 -14.20 -6.16 18.12
N GLU A 928 -14.00 -6.96 17.07
CA GLU A 928 -12.85 -6.89 16.18
C GLU A 928 -13.29 -7.14 14.75
N LEU A 929 -12.77 -6.35 13.81
CA LEU A 929 -13.21 -6.40 12.41
C LEU A 929 -12.45 -7.45 11.57
N SER A 930 -11.37 -8.04 12.09
CA SER A 930 -10.42 -8.82 11.29
C SER A 930 -11.02 -10.10 10.71
N PHE A 931 -11.73 -10.88 11.53
CA PHE A 931 -12.48 -12.05 11.07
C PHE A 931 -13.68 -11.68 10.23
N GLU A 932 -14.43 -10.67 10.66
CA GLU A 932 -15.71 -10.31 10.07
C GLU A 932 -15.58 -9.70 8.65
N LEU A 933 -14.39 -9.19 8.31
CA LEU A 933 -14.04 -8.61 7.01
C LEU A 933 -12.90 -9.35 6.30
N THR A 934 -12.54 -10.55 6.75
CA THR A 934 -11.54 -11.41 6.10
C THR A 934 -10.16 -10.77 5.96
N THR A 935 -9.83 -9.81 6.84
CA THR A 935 -8.56 -9.09 6.84
C THR A 935 -7.54 -9.79 7.72
N ALA A 936 -7.32 -11.09 7.46
CA ALA A 936 -6.28 -11.88 8.12
C ALA A 936 -5.02 -11.04 8.26
N GLY A 937 -4.43 -10.92 9.46
CA GLY A 937 -3.22 -10.15 9.76
C GLY A 937 -3.34 -8.62 9.87
N LEU A 938 -4.53 -8.04 9.69
CA LEU A 938 -4.83 -6.65 10.05
C LEU A 938 -5.93 -6.62 11.12
N ASP A 939 -5.59 -6.08 12.28
CA ASP A 939 -6.50 -6.00 13.41
C ASP A 939 -7.04 -4.58 13.60
N PHE A 940 -8.30 -4.52 14.03
CA PHE A 940 -9.02 -3.28 14.32
C PHE A 940 -10.09 -3.59 15.36
N GLY A 941 -9.76 -3.28 16.61
CA GLY A 941 -10.67 -3.41 17.73
C GLY A 941 -11.60 -2.20 17.83
N PHE A 942 -12.85 -2.45 18.22
CA PHE A 942 -13.80 -1.40 18.57
C PHE A 942 -14.52 -1.72 19.87
N LEU A 943 -14.94 -0.67 20.57
CA LEU A 943 -15.66 -0.74 21.83
C LEU A 943 -16.83 0.24 21.79
N ILE A 944 -18.04 -0.23 22.08
CA ILE A 944 -19.25 0.62 22.12
C ILE A 944 -19.78 0.68 23.55
N MET A 945 -19.94 1.90 24.07
CA MET A 945 -20.33 2.18 25.44
C MET A 945 -21.41 3.24 25.50
N SER A 946 -22.51 2.98 26.20
CA SER A 946 -23.59 3.97 26.37
C SER A 946 -23.60 4.62 27.76
N ASP A 947 -22.86 4.06 28.73
CA ASP A 947 -22.79 4.58 30.10
C ASP A 947 -21.75 5.69 30.22
N SER A 948 -22.22 6.94 30.37
CA SER A 948 -21.33 8.13 30.48
C SER A 948 -20.28 8.03 31.59
N SER A 949 -20.63 7.46 32.74
CA SER A 949 -19.69 7.33 33.87
C SER A 949 -18.53 6.39 33.54
N LEU A 950 -18.82 5.31 32.82
CA LEU A 950 -17.81 4.37 32.36
C LEU A 950 -16.97 4.94 31.23
N VAL A 951 -17.56 5.74 30.33
CA VAL A 951 -16.83 6.44 29.27
C VAL A 951 -15.82 7.43 29.85
N ASP A 952 -16.23 8.25 30.83
CA ASP A 952 -15.33 9.18 31.53
C ASP A 952 -14.21 8.43 32.26
N THR A 953 -14.54 7.30 32.88
CA THR A 953 -13.58 6.43 33.56
C THR A 953 -12.59 5.84 32.55
N PHE A 954 -13.06 5.37 31.39
CA PHE A 954 -12.21 4.84 30.33
C PHE A 954 -11.24 5.91 29.81
N TYR A 955 -11.73 7.13 29.55
CA TYR A 955 -10.91 8.25 29.10
C TYR A 955 -9.91 8.76 30.14
N SER A 956 -10.03 8.34 31.40
CA SER A 956 -9.00 8.60 32.42
C SER A 956 -7.71 7.78 32.20
N PHE A 957 -7.74 6.77 31.31
CA PHE A 957 -6.62 5.95 30.85
C PHE A 957 -6.23 6.33 29.39
N PRO A 958 -5.47 7.42 29.18
CA PRO A 958 -5.29 8.02 27.86
C PRO A 958 -4.40 7.21 26.90
N SER A 959 -3.47 6.42 27.42
CA SER A 959 -2.64 5.52 26.62
C SER A 959 -3.49 4.42 26.00
N LEU A 960 -3.74 4.53 24.70
CA LEU A 960 -4.40 3.48 23.93
C LEU A 960 -3.68 3.37 22.60
N SER A 961 -3.31 2.15 22.22
CA SER A 961 -2.81 1.89 20.88
C SER A 961 -3.95 2.08 19.88
N ARG A 962 -3.98 3.22 19.18
CA ARG A 962 -5.05 3.57 18.24
C ARG A 962 -4.69 3.22 16.80
N PRO A 963 -5.68 2.83 15.98
CA PRO A 963 -5.46 2.55 14.57
C PRO A 963 -5.12 3.83 13.81
N HIS A 964 -4.08 3.73 12.99
CA HIS A 964 -3.62 4.77 12.08
C HIS A 964 -4.68 5.13 11.03
N SER A 965 -4.63 6.35 10.50
CA SER A 965 -5.50 6.87 9.44
C SER A 965 -5.60 5.95 8.22
N THR A 966 -4.49 5.36 7.74
CA THR A 966 -4.52 4.43 6.60
C THR A 966 -5.29 3.15 6.92
N LEU A 967 -5.13 2.61 8.14
CA LEU A 967 -5.85 1.43 8.60
C LEU A 967 -7.35 1.72 8.73
N LYS A 968 -7.70 2.87 9.32
CA LYS A 968 -9.10 3.35 9.38
C LYS A 968 -9.73 3.47 8.00
N TYR A 969 -9.01 4.03 7.02
CA TYR A 969 -9.48 4.13 5.64
C TYR A 969 -9.72 2.74 5.03
N THR A 970 -8.77 1.82 5.17
CA THR A 970 -8.90 0.44 4.69
C THR A 970 -10.16 -0.23 5.26
N PHE A 971 -10.34 -0.17 6.58
CA PHE A 971 -11.52 -0.76 7.22
C PHE A 971 -12.83 -0.06 6.83
N ARG A 972 -12.83 1.28 6.69
CA ARG A 972 -14.01 2.00 6.18
C ARG A 972 -14.42 1.53 4.80
N LYS A 973 -13.45 1.34 3.88
CA LYS A 973 -13.74 0.88 2.51
C LYS A 973 -14.35 -0.52 2.53
N LEU A 974 -13.76 -1.44 3.28
CA LEU A 974 -14.25 -2.82 3.42
C LEU A 974 -15.62 -2.90 4.09
N LEU A 975 -15.86 -2.10 5.14
CA LEU A 975 -17.19 -1.97 5.74
C LEU A 975 -18.20 -1.39 4.74
N GLY A 976 -17.78 -0.47 3.87
CA GLY A 976 -18.59 0.04 2.77
C GLY A 976 -19.06 -1.08 1.83
N LEU A 977 -18.14 -1.94 1.38
CA LEU A 977 -18.46 -3.10 0.54
C LEU A 977 -19.44 -4.05 1.25
N LYS A 978 -19.20 -4.35 2.52
CA LYS A 978 -20.07 -5.22 3.33
C LYS A 978 -21.46 -4.62 3.51
N ASN A 979 -21.57 -3.36 3.91
CA ASN A 979 -22.84 -2.68 4.15
C ASN A 979 -23.67 -2.50 2.87
N GLN A 980 -23.00 -2.31 1.73
CA GLN A 980 -23.64 -2.24 0.42
C GLN A 980 -24.02 -3.63 -0.14
N LYS A 981 -23.65 -4.71 0.57
CA LYS A 981 -23.84 -6.10 0.13
C LYS A 981 -23.25 -6.35 -1.25
N ASP A 982 -22.03 -5.87 -1.46
CA ASP A 982 -21.28 -6.16 -2.68
C ASP A 982 -21.22 -7.68 -2.89
N GLN A 983 -21.66 -8.12 -4.06
CA GLN A 983 -21.84 -9.56 -4.34
C GLN A 983 -20.50 -10.28 -4.31
N HIS A 984 -19.48 -9.70 -4.93
CA HIS A 984 -18.15 -10.30 -5.04
C HIS A 984 -17.50 -10.45 -3.65
N PHE A 985 -17.55 -9.41 -2.83
CA PHE A 985 -17.03 -9.45 -1.47
C PHE A 985 -17.81 -10.41 -0.58
N SER A 986 -19.14 -10.49 -0.74
CA SER A 986 -19.98 -11.44 0.00
C SER A 986 -19.65 -12.89 -0.36
N ASP A 987 -19.41 -13.19 -1.63
CA ASP A 987 -19.04 -14.53 -2.10
C ASP A 987 -17.69 -14.98 -1.49
N LEU A 988 -16.72 -14.06 -1.39
CA LEU A 988 -15.42 -14.31 -0.73
C LEU A 988 -15.57 -14.69 0.76
N ILE A 989 -16.46 -14.00 1.49
CA ILE A 989 -16.75 -14.32 2.89
C ILE A 989 -17.37 -15.72 3.00
N VAL A 990 -18.28 -16.09 2.09
CA VAL A 990 -18.91 -17.42 2.07
C VAL A 990 -17.87 -18.51 1.78
N GLU A 991 -16.95 -18.28 0.85
CA GLU A 991 -15.86 -19.22 0.54
C GLU A 991 -14.95 -19.47 1.75
N GLN A 992 -14.60 -18.41 2.50
CA GLN A 992 -13.82 -18.56 3.73
C GLN A 992 -14.57 -19.37 4.80
N LYS A 993 -15.88 -19.13 4.98
CA LYS A 993 -16.70 -19.91 5.92
C LYS A 993 -16.77 -21.39 5.55
N GLU A 994 -16.92 -21.71 4.27
CA GLU A 994 -16.94 -23.11 3.81
C GLU A 994 -15.57 -23.77 3.96
N THR A 995 -14.47 -23.02 3.73
CA THR A 995 -13.10 -23.49 3.99
C THR A 995 -12.91 -23.85 5.46
N LEU A 996 -13.30 -22.96 6.38
CA LEU A 996 -13.21 -23.19 7.82
C LEU A 996 -14.05 -24.39 8.26
N LYS A 997 -15.27 -24.53 7.75
CA LYS A 997 -16.14 -25.67 8.00
C LYS A 997 -15.51 -27.00 7.55
N ASN A 998 -14.94 -27.04 6.35
CA ASN A 998 -14.29 -28.23 5.83
C ASN A 998 -13.07 -28.63 6.67
N ARG A 999 -12.27 -27.64 7.08
CA ARG A 999 -11.10 -27.85 7.95
C ARG A 999 -11.50 -28.28 9.35
N ALA A 1000 -12.54 -27.69 9.94
CA ALA A 1000 -13.08 -28.13 11.22
C ALA A 1000 -13.51 -29.61 11.16
N ASN A 1001 -14.25 -29.99 10.12
CA ASN A 1001 -14.66 -31.38 9.91
C ASN A 1001 -13.48 -32.34 9.71
N GLN A 1002 -12.43 -31.92 8.98
CA GLN A 1002 -11.22 -32.71 8.78
C GLN A 1002 -10.43 -32.86 10.08
N LEU A 1003 -10.26 -31.76 10.84
CA LEU A 1003 -9.56 -31.76 12.11
C LEU A 1003 -10.24 -32.67 13.12
N ILE A 1004 -11.58 -32.60 13.25
CA ILE A 1004 -12.37 -33.48 14.13
C ILE A 1004 -12.09 -34.95 13.79
N LYS A 1005 -12.23 -35.34 12.51
CA LYS A 1005 -11.97 -36.71 12.06
C LYS A 1005 -10.54 -37.16 12.38
N THR A 1006 -9.55 -36.29 12.14
CA THR A 1006 -8.14 -36.58 12.41
C THR A 1006 -7.91 -36.79 13.91
N LEU A 1007 -8.38 -35.85 14.75
CA LEU A 1007 -8.27 -35.90 16.21
C LEU A 1007 -8.91 -37.18 16.78
N GLU A 1008 -10.15 -37.47 16.42
CA GLU A 1008 -10.87 -38.67 16.85
C GLU A 1008 -10.16 -39.96 16.43
N SER A 1009 -9.72 -40.04 15.17
CA SER A 1009 -8.95 -41.19 14.67
C SER A 1009 -7.60 -41.34 15.38
N CYS A 1010 -7.08 -40.27 15.97
CA CYS A 1010 -5.84 -40.21 16.73
C CYS A 1010 -6.04 -40.31 18.24
N GLY A 1011 -7.22 -40.70 18.72
CA GLY A 1011 -7.45 -40.94 20.16
C GLY A 1011 -7.62 -39.68 21.00
N TRP A 1012 -7.94 -38.56 20.37
CA TRP A 1012 -8.47 -37.37 21.03
C TRP A 1012 -10.01 -37.42 21.04
N ASP A 1013 -10.61 -36.79 22.04
CA ASP A 1013 -12.06 -36.57 22.14
C ASP A 1013 -12.34 -35.10 21.81
N ALA A 1014 -12.74 -34.84 20.56
CA ALA A 1014 -12.93 -33.49 20.05
C ALA A 1014 -14.33 -32.95 20.41
N ALA A 1015 -14.37 -31.78 21.02
CA ALA A 1015 -15.60 -31.02 21.15
C ALA A 1015 -15.97 -30.49 19.76
N GLY A 1016 -17.20 -30.74 19.30
CA GLY A 1016 -17.70 -30.20 18.03
C GLY A 1016 -17.59 -28.67 17.98
N CYS A 1017 -17.64 -28.10 16.78
CA CYS A 1017 -17.50 -26.66 16.55
C CYS A 1017 -18.47 -26.19 15.45
N HIS A 1018 -19.07 -25.02 15.65
CA HIS A 1018 -20.13 -24.48 14.80
C HIS A 1018 -19.77 -23.11 14.18
N GLY A 1019 -18.69 -22.47 14.64
CA GLY A 1019 -18.21 -21.18 14.16
C GLY A 1019 -16.84 -20.80 14.72
N GLY A 1020 -16.29 -19.70 14.20
CA GLY A 1020 -14.97 -19.20 14.59
C GLY A 1020 -13.83 -19.99 13.94
N ILE A 1021 -12.66 -19.98 14.59
CA ILE A 1021 -11.41 -20.53 14.03
C ILE A 1021 -10.78 -21.62 14.88
N SER A 1022 -11.39 -21.99 16.01
CA SER A 1022 -10.80 -22.93 16.98
C SER A 1022 -11.83 -23.90 17.57
N MET A 1023 -11.31 -25.00 18.12
CA MET A 1023 -12.08 -26.00 18.85
C MET A 1023 -11.27 -26.60 20.00
N LEU A 1024 -11.96 -27.28 20.92
CA LEU A 1024 -11.33 -27.98 22.03
C LEU A 1024 -11.26 -29.49 21.78
N ALA A 1025 -10.20 -30.15 22.25
CA ALA A 1025 -10.12 -31.60 22.27
C ALA A 1025 -9.36 -32.12 23.49
N LYS A 1026 -9.81 -33.25 24.01
CA LYS A 1026 -9.22 -33.93 25.17
C LYS A 1026 -8.32 -35.09 24.71
N PRO A 1027 -7.07 -35.20 25.18
CA PRO A 1027 -6.13 -36.25 24.76
C PRO A 1027 -6.36 -37.60 25.45
N THR A 1028 -7.59 -38.10 25.43
CA THR A 1028 -8.05 -39.23 26.25
C THR A 1028 -7.17 -40.48 26.13
N ALA A 1029 -6.68 -40.82 24.92
CA ALA A 1029 -5.83 -42.00 24.72
C ALA A 1029 -4.36 -41.83 25.18
N TYR A 1030 -3.90 -40.60 25.38
CA TYR A 1030 -2.51 -40.26 25.68
C TYR A 1030 -2.22 -40.14 27.17
N ILE A 1031 -3.22 -39.74 27.98
CA ILE A 1031 -3.03 -39.53 29.42
C ILE A 1031 -2.46 -40.79 30.09
N GLY A 1032 -1.36 -40.63 30.82
CA GLY A 1032 -0.64 -41.69 31.52
C GLY A 1032 0.31 -42.54 30.66
N LYS A 1033 0.37 -42.31 29.34
CA LYS A 1033 1.34 -42.96 28.45
C LYS A 1033 2.73 -42.31 28.61
N SER A 1034 3.78 -43.11 28.48
CA SER A 1034 5.15 -42.59 28.52
C SER A 1034 5.63 -42.22 27.11
N LEU A 1035 6.28 -41.07 26.97
CA LEU A 1035 6.97 -40.66 25.75
C LEU A 1035 8.42 -40.33 26.08
N LYS A 1036 9.33 -40.77 25.21
CA LYS A 1036 10.74 -40.39 25.24
C LYS A 1036 11.16 -39.96 23.84
N VAL A 1037 11.41 -38.67 23.69
CA VAL A 1037 11.93 -38.04 22.48
C VAL A 1037 13.04 -37.07 22.87
N ASP A 1038 13.78 -36.57 21.89
CA ASP A 1038 14.81 -35.58 22.18
C ASP A 1038 14.18 -34.32 22.81
N GLY A 1039 14.72 -33.89 23.95
CA GLY A 1039 14.19 -32.77 24.72
C GLY A 1039 12.90 -33.01 25.51
N PHE A 1040 12.33 -34.22 25.55
CA PHE A 1040 11.17 -34.55 26.41
C PHE A 1040 11.17 -36.02 26.87
N GLU A 1041 11.10 -36.25 28.18
CA GLU A 1041 10.92 -37.58 28.78
C GLU A 1041 9.94 -37.50 29.94
N GLY A 1042 8.82 -38.22 29.84
CA GLY A 1042 7.80 -38.17 30.89
C GLY A 1042 6.56 -38.98 30.60
N LYS A 1043 5.68 -39.08 31.61
CA LYS A 1043 4.31 -39.54 31.44
C LYS A 1043 3.44 -38.38 31.03
N LEU A 1044 2.68 -38.56 29.95
CA LEU A 1044 1.82 -37.54 29.40
C LEU A 1044 0.65 -37.24 30.34
N ASP A 1045 0.39 -35.96 30.56
CA ASP A 1045 -0.77 -35.44 31.27
C ASP A 1045 -1.35 -34.23 30.51
N SER A 1046 -2.37 -33.60 31.06
CA SER A 1046 -3.03 -32.45 30.42
C SER A 1046 -2.20 -31.17 30.34
N HIS A 1047 -1.11 -31.07 31.12
CA HIS A 1047 -0.26 -29.89 31.17
C HIS A 1047 0.97 -30.05 30.26
N ASN A 1048 1.59 -31.22 30.24
CA ASN A 1048 2.84 -31.45 29.51
C ASN A 1048 2.63 -31.90 28.05
N ILE A 1049 1.40 -32.23 27.64
CA ILE A 1049 1.12 -32.71 26.29
C ILE A 1049 1.43 -31.69 25.20
N ARG A 1050 1.25 -30.40 25.48
CA ARG A 1050 1.65 -29.31 24.58
C ARG A 1050 3.14 -29.37 24.27
N GLU A 1051 3.97 -29.48 25.30
CA GLU A 1051 5.43 -29.57 25.15
C GLU A 1051 5.84 -30.87 24.46
N ALA A 1052 5.23 -32.00 24.84
CA ALA A 1052 5.46 -33.29 24.21
C ALA A 1052 5.18 -33.26 22.71
N LEU A 1053 4.05 -32.68 22.30
CA LEU A 1053 3.66 -32.55 20.90
C LEU A 1053 4.63 -31.64 20.14
N LEU A 1054 4.92 -30.46 20.69
CA LEU A 1054 5.85 -29.51 20.09
C LEU A 1054 7.24 -30.09 19.88
N LYS A 1055 7.82 -30.75 20.90
CA LYS A 1055 9.17 -31.34 20.82
C LYS A 1055 9.25 -32.55 19.90
N SER A 1056 8.18 -33.32 19.78
CA SER A 1056 8.17 -34.56 18.98
C SER A 1056 7.83 -34.34 17.51
N THR A 1057 6.95 -33.39 17.18
CA THR A 1057 6.44 -33.19 15.81
C THR A 1057 6.61 -31.77 15.28
N GLY A 1058 6.92 -30.78 16.14
CA GLY A 1058 6.99 -29.37 15.76
C GLY A 1058 5.64 -28.66 15.76
N LEU A 1059 4.57 -29.30 16.23
CA LEU A 1059 3.22 -28.71 16.29
C LEU A 1059 2.96 -28.05 17.65
N CYS A 1060 2.63 -26.76 17.64
CA CYS A 1060 2.25 -25.99 18.82
C CYS A 1060 0.72 -25.87 18.95
N ILE A 1061 0.21 -26.15 20.14
CA ILE A 1061 -1.22 -26.05 20.51
C ILE A 1061 -1.33 -25.30 21.85
N SER A 1062 -2.54 -24.91 22.26
CA SER A 1062 -2.74 -24.34 23.61
C SER A 1062 -3.18 -25.45 24.59
N SER A 1063 -2.57 -25.52 25.78
CA SER A 1063 -2.89 -26.58 26.76
C SER A 1063 -4.12 -26.24 27.62
N SER A 1064 -4.47 -27.13 28.56
CA SER A 1064 -5.50 -26.86 29.56
C SER A 1064 -5.18 -25.68 30.48
N ALA A 1065 -3.90 -25.31 30.62
CA ALA A 1065 -3.52 -24.11 31.37
C ALA A 1065 -3.96 -22.82 30.68
N TRP A 1066 -3.90 -22.79 29.34
CA TRP A 1066 -4.36 -21.65 28.55
C TRP A 1066 -5.88 -21.62 28.41
N THR A 1067 -6.53 -22.76 28.16
CA THR A 1067 -8.01 -22.81 28.03
C THR A 1067 -8.72 -22.61 29.37
N GLY A 1068 -8.05 -22.93 30.48
CA GLY A 1068 -8.64 -23.00 31.81
C GLY A 1068 -9.61 -24.18 32.00
N VAL A 1069 -9.87 -24.98 30.96
CA VAL A 1069 -10.77 -26.14 31.03
C VAL A 1069 -9.94 -27.39 31.32
N PRO A 1070 -10.21 -28.12 32.43
CA PRO A 1070 -9.43 -29.30 32.79
C PRO A 1070 -9.37 -30.34 31.67
N ASP A 1071 -8.16 -30.75 31.31
CA ASP A 1071 -7.84 -31.73 30.27
C ASP A 1071 -8.16 -31.35 28.81
N TYR A 1072 -8.70 -30.17 28.52
CA TYR A 1072 -8.98 -29.76 27.14
C TYR A 1072 -7.87 -28.86 26.59
N CYS A 1073 -7.33 -29.25 25.45
CA CYS A 1073 -6.40 -28.44 24.65
C CYS A 1073 -7.16 -27.73 23.52
N ARG A 1074 -6.65 -26.58 23.08
CA ARG A 1074 -7.20 -25.82 21.95
C ARG A 1074 -6.44 -26.09 20.68
N PHE A 1075 -7.17 -26.22 19.58
CA PHE A 1075 -6.65 -26.30 18.22
C PHE A 1075 -7.29 -25.21 17.35
N SER A 1076 -6.48 -24.24 16.87
CA SER A 1076 -6.87 -23.31 15.81
C SER A 1076 -6.71 -23.98 14.45
N PHE A 1077 -7.66 -23.79 13.53
CA PHE A 1077 -7.68 -24.39 12.20
C PHE A 1077 -7.73 -23.37 11.05
N ALA A 1078 -7.57 -22.08 11.35
CA ALA A 1078 -7.44 -21.01 10.36
C ALA A 1078 -5.97 -20.81 9.90
N LEU A 1079 -5.32 -21.85 9.39
CA LEU A 1079 -3.92 -21.82 8.94
C LEU A 1079 -3.80 -21.57 7.42
N ASP A 1080 -2.59 -21.35 6.91
CA ASP A 1080 -2.34 -21.56 5.48
C ASP A 1080 -2.65 -23.02 5.09
N SER A 1081 -3.08 -23.27 3.85
CA SER A 1081 -3.46 -24.63 3.43
C SER A 1081 -2.30 -25.63 3.56
N GLY A 1082 -1.08 -25.23 3.21
CA GLY A 1082 0.09 -26.10 3.35
C GLY A 1082 0.45 -26.38 4.81
N GLU A 1083 0.26 -25.41 5.70
CA GLU A 1083 0.50 -25.59 7.14
C GLU A 1083 -0.59 -26.43 7.81
N PHE A 1084 -1.85 -26.28 7.39
CA PHE A 1084 -2.96 -27.08 7.90
C PHE A 1084 -2.77 -28.57 7.60
N ASP A 1085 -2.39 -28.91 6.36
CA ASP A 1085 -2.12 -30.30 5.98
C ASP A 1085 -0.95 -30.89 6.77
N ARG A 1086 0.15 -30.13 6.90
CA ARG A 1086 1.29 -30.52 7.75
C ARG A 1086 0.89 -30.67 9.23
N ALA A 1087 -0.04 -29.87 9.74
CA ALA A 1087 -0.55 -30.02 11.09
C ALA A 1087 -1.30 -31.35 11.28
N MET A 1088 -2.11 -31.77 10.30
CA MET A 1088 -2.79 -33.07 10.35
C MET A 1088 -1.79 -34.24 10.35
N GLU A 1089 -0.72 -34.14 9.55
CA GLU A 1089 0.38 -35.11 9.55
C GLU A 1089 1.09 -35.16 10.91
N CYS A 1090 1.33 -34.00 11.55
CA CYS A 1090 1.95 -33.93 12.87
C CYS A 1090 1.09 -34.60 13.95
N ILE A 1091 -0.24 -34.39 13.94
CA ILE A 1091 -1.18 -35.07 14.86
C ILE A 1091 -1.12 -36.59 14.65
N THR A 1092 -1.12 -37.03 13.39
CA THR A 1092 -1.04 -38.46 13.04
C THR A 1092 0.29 -39.08 13.48
N ARG A 1093 1.42 -38.39 13.25
CA ARG A 1093 2.75 -38.82 13.68
C ARG A 1093 2.86 -38.92 15.20
N PHE A 1094 2.26 -37.99 15.94
CA PHE A 1094 2.25 -38.04 17.40
C PHE A 1094 1.54 -39.30 17.93
N LYS A 1095 0.42 -39.67 17.30
CA LYS A 1095 -0.28 -40.94 17.58
C LYS A 1095 0.65 -42.13 17.38
N GLU A 1096 1.40 -42.19 16.28
CA GLU A 1096 2.33 -43.30 16.00
C GLU A 1096 3.44 -43.39 17.05
N LEU A 1097 4.01 -42.26 17.46
CA LEU A 1097 5.08 -42.19 18.46
C LEU A 1097 4.63 -42.67 19.84
N VAL A 1098 3.40 -42.31 20.26
CA VAL A 1098 2.92 -42.61 21.63
C VAL A 1098 2.12 -43.92 21.70
N LEU A 1099 1.28 -44.20 20.70
CA LEU A 1099 0.31 -45.32 20.73
C LEU A 1099 0.71 -46.48 19.80
N GLY A 1100 1.66 -46.31 18.89
CA GLY A 1100 2.03 -47.29 17.86
C GLY A 1100 3.08 -48.34 18.24
N GLY A 1101 3.45 -48.49 19.51
CA GLY A 1101 4.65 -49.24 19.91
C GLY A 1101 4.67 -50.75 19.58
N SER A 1102 5.43 -51.16 18.53
CA SER A 1102 6.57 -52.11 18.61
C SER A 1102 7.05 -52.59 17.22
N ALA A 1103 8.20 -52.09 16.72
CA ALA A 1103 9.11 -52.83 15.81
C ALA A 1103 10.42 -52.07 15.50
N LYS A 1104 11.45 -52.25 16.32
CA LYS A 1104 12.81 -52.69 15.95
C LYS A 1104 13.83 -52.27 17.01
N VAL A 1105 14.11 -53.22 17.89
CA VAL A 1105 15.48 -53.47 18.31
C VAL A 1105 16.24 -53.95 17.07
N ASN A 1106 17.08 -53.09 16.50
CA ASN A 1106 18.32 -53.47 15.83
C ASN A 1106 19.36 -52.53 16.48
N GLY A 1107 20.33 -52.96 17.27
CA GLY A 1107 21.16 -54.13 17.05
C GLY A 1107 22.44 -53.69 16.33
N SER A 1108 23.42 -53.29 17.14
CA SER A 1108 24.87 -53.23 16.88
C SER A 1108 25.47 -52.24 15.86
N ASN A 1109 26.47 -51.52 16.41
CA ASN A 1109 27.57 -50.71 15.85
C ASN A 1109 27.28 -49.27 15.45
#